data_AF-A0A399SRE5-F1
#
_entry.id   AF-A0A399SRE5-F1
#
_cell.length_a   1.000
_cell.length_b   1.000
_cell.length_c   1.000
_cell.angle_alpha   90.00
_cell.angle_beta   90.00
_cell.angle_gamma   90.00
#
_symmetry.space_group_name_H-M   'P 1'
#
loop_
_entity.id
_entity.type
_entity.pdbx_description
1 polymer ?
#
loop_
_entity_poly.entity_id
_entity_poly.type
_entity_poly.pdbx_seq_one_letter_code
_entity_poly.pdbx_strand_id
1 'polypeptide(L)'
;MNLLFKEQKTKIKFKSTWEGFHSKNRILFHIGEEEGILRKYEGRGFKGYEFDSDCDRKYFISTQKSKVPDNYDAVFFVNFQDQSRSSLDVLRECEKKLLKINLPSTEVVNNSWYDAFSYKKEEQSTKEEKIKGLRPPQIGALHAIQAHWSISKNAAIVVMPTGTGKTETMLCLTVAEQLNKILIIVPSDSLRTQIAGKFCELGILKNSEFNIVSKYAINPLVGILTSSFKNLEQVQEFYEKCNVLIATNSILAECKKNDIRIFNHIINASNYLIVDEAHHCEATTWDNIALAFVQQKKPVLKFTATPFRNDKRRLKGTIIYNYPLSLAQRDGSFKEINFVPVIEFNEKKVHELIAQRAVNQLKKDIDEGYDHVLMARVDDINKAEEIFEIYKKYAEFNPVLIHSRTERKKELLERIKSPEYNIRIIVCVNMLGEGFDLPELKICALHVIHKNITTSIQFFGRFTRSSSKKVGTATIIANIGDSKLKDNLLKKLYAKDADWNRILRTSNEGIAENLNKEESFFQKFVEDEIPYKIPLRNITPALSTVVYKVNSSNPLWRPEKHKDFFEKRKTQSVFAVHEEKNLIVIISRSQTTVKWGVIDDLINNVYELFIVYYNPIQKLLFINSSNNGSLYEELAKKIIGDQINLINESDIYKSLHEVEQLELFNLGVKPISEESISYTQLFGRNVGEALDDITKETKASANLFGKGFSNGERMTIGCSSKGRVWSRMIKTIPEFCEWCDGIGGKLVNPDINVQDIFQFIAKPVRVPPYPKECKPISIMWNDELYFRETDFFINGHSFHNFKISLDIEKSREGQLYFSISDSSLLSSVYSLVLSENKNSRGYSYLKISGNDLMFSFGRNENISIQEFFNEFPPIIRFADSSKMYNDIFFEFKYDIQAFNPARIETMDWKAMGVDITKESQFDKRKEYVREDSIQYQMIQELEKDNDYKIIFDDDDKDEVSDIIGIKYFENDYSKVVFDLYHCKFSKKDTPGARLDDLYTVCGQAQRSFHWKHRVENLIHHIQERENQRIIKNKPSRFCKGGNVELFIIKKMVESGMCNVICNIQIVQPGVSKSRITSEQLKLLGATDMLLKNTGNNFNVIISE
;
A
#
# COMPACT_ATOMS: atom_id res chain seq x y z
N MET A 1 38.59 10.47 -69.77
CA MET A 1 38.00 10.50 -68.42
C MET A 1 38.89 9.66 -67.50
N ASN A 2 39.98 10.23 -67.01
CA ASN A 2 40.95 9.54 -66.15
C ASN A 2 41.32 10.52 -65.03
N LEU A 3 40.82 10.28 -63.81
CA LEU A 3 41.33 10.77 -62.51
C LEU A 3 40.33 10.30 -61.43
N LEU A 4 40.29 9.00 -61.17
CA LEU A 4 39.67 8.46 -59.95
C LEU A 4 40.80 8.06 -59.01
N PHE A 5 41.19 9.05 -58.20
CA PHE A 5 41.97 9.08 -56.96
C PHE A 5 43.23 8.18 -56.88
N LYS A 6 44.42 8.79 -56.92
CA LYS A 6 45.67 8.09 -56.54
C LYS A 6 45.69 7.77 -55.04
N GLU A 7 45.39 8.76 -54.20
CA GLU A 7 45.36 8.65 -52.74
C GLU A 7 44.54 9.81 -52.16
N GLN A 8 43.59 9.53 -51.26
CA GLN A 8 42.82 10.58 -50.56
C GLN A 8 42.44 10.17 -49.14
N LYS A 9 42.57 11.11 -48.20
CA LYS A 9 41.98 10.97 -46.87
C LYS A 9 40.46 11.13 -46.96
N THR A 10 39.71 10.15 -46.47
CA THR A 10 38.25 10.12 -46.58
C THR A 10 37.62 9.32 -45.46
N LYS A 11 36.35 9.61 -45.14
CA LYS A 11 35.50 8.75 -44.33
C LYS A 11 34.80 7.73 -45.20
N ILE A 12 34.71 6.49 -44.75
CA ILE A 12 34.00 5.41 -45.43
C ILE A 12 33.04 4.75 -44.45
N LYS A 13 31.77 4.66 -44.84
CA LYS A 13 30.76 3.90 -44.10
C LYS A 13 30.79 2.45 -44.56
N PHE A 14 31.22 1.54 -43.68
CA PHE A 14 31.16 0.11 -43.92
C PHE A 14 29.85 -0.50 -43.42
N LYS A 15 29.40 -0.07 -42.23
CA LYS A 15 28.14 -0.49 -41.57
C LYS A 15 27.88 -2.00 -41.71
N SER A 16 28.90 -2.80 -41.44
CA SER A 16 28.87 -4.25 -41.62
C SER A 16 29.07 -4.95 -40.29
N THR A 17 28.17 -5.86 -39.95
CA THR A 17 28.31 -6.72 -38.77
C THR A 17 28.72 -8.12 -39.23
N TRP A 18 29.89 -8.56 -38.78
CA TRP A 18 30.29 -9.95 -38.91
C TRP A 18 29.62 -10.78 -37.82
N GLU A 19 29.20 -11.99 -38.21
CA GLU A 19 28.59 -12.96 -37.32
C GLU A 19 29.27 -14.33 -37.51
N GLY A 20 29.90 -14.81 -36.44
CA GLY A 20 30.48 -16.15 -36.37
C GLY A 20 29.64 -17.08 -35.53
N PHE A 21 29.56 -18.35 -35.94
CA PHE A 21 28.87 -19.40 -35.20
C PHE A 21 29.86 -20.41 -34.64
N HIS A 22 29.76 -20.64 -33.34
CA HIS A 22 30.42 -21.75 -32.64
C HIS A 22 29.34 -22.64 -32.08
N SER A 23 28.99 -23.70 -32.82
CA SER A 23 27.78 -24.49 -32.62
C SER A 23 26.50 -23.64 -32.76
N LYS A 24 25.69 -23.48 -31.71
CA LYS A 24 24.52 -22.58 -31.71
C LYS A 24 24.85 -21.17 -31.19
N ASN A 25 25.98 -20.99 -30.51
CA ASN A 25 26.40 -19.73 -29.92
C ASN A 25 27.01 -18.80 -30.97
N ARG A 26 26.88 -17.48 -30.77
CA ARG A 26 27.22 -16.46 -31.79
C ARG A 26 28.28 -15.50 -31.28
N ILE A 27 29.17 -15.04 -32.16
CA ILE A 27 30.08 -13.92 -31.90
C ILE A 27 29.76 -12.82 -32.91
N LEU A 28 29.55 -11.61 -32.42
CA LEU A 28 29.29 -10.43 -33.23
C LEU A 28 30.47 -9.46 -33.18
N PHE A 29 30.77 -8.86 -34.33
CA PHE A 29 31.72 -7.76 -34.45
C PHE A 29 31.24 -6.77 -35.51
N HIS A 30 31.11 -5.48 -35.13
CA HIS A 30 30.63 -4.44 -36.03
C HIS A 30 31.75 -3.53 -36.52
N ILE A 31 31.83 -3.34 -37.84
CA ILE A 31 32.64 -2.30 -38.49
C ILE A 31 31.70 -1.18 -38.92
N GLY A 32 31.86 -0.02 -38.28
CA GLY A 32 31.00 1.14 -38.47
C GLY A 32 31.48 2.06 -39.58
N GLU A 33 31.60 3.34 -39.26
CA GLU A 33 32.20 4.36 -40.10
C GLU A 33 33.63 4.62 -39.64
N GLU A 34 34.57 4.60 -40.57
CA GLU A 34 35.98 4.83 -40.28
C GLU A 34 36.55 5.92 -41.20
N GLU A 35 37.54 6.64 -40.70
CA GLU A 35 38.28 7.65 -41.44
C GLU A 35 39.69 7.15 -41.70
N GLY A 36 40.21 7.38 -42.89
CA GLY A 36 41.50 6.84 -43.29
C GLY A 36 41.92 7.26 -44.68
N ILE A 37 43.01 6.69 -45.15
CA ILE A 37 43.57 6.95 -46.47
C ILE A 37 43.08 5.87 -47.43
N LEU A 38 42.35 6.30 -48.45
CA LEU A 38 41.90 5.44 -49.55
C LEU A 38 42.86 5.56 -50.73
N ARG A 39 43.38 4.42 -51.21
CA ARG A 39 44.23 4.31 -52.39
C ARG A 39 43.60 3.38 -53.41
N LYS A 40 43.69 3.74 -54.69
CA LYS A 40 43.27 2.84 -55.77
C LYS A 40 44.34 1.76 -55.97
N TYR A 41 43.92 0.50 -56.03
CA TYR A 41 44.81 -0.63 -56.25
C TYR A 41 44.50 -1.34 -57.57
N GLU A 42 45.50 -1.38 -58.46
CA GLU A 42 45.46 -2.10 -59.74
C GLU A 42 46.73 -2.96 -59.89
N GLY A 43 46.69 -4.20 -59.39
CA GLY A 43 47.80 -5.16 -59.43
C GLY A 43 47.53 -6.37 -60.35
N ARG A 44 48.53 -7.25 -60.50
CA ARG A 44 48.39 -8.52 -61.26
C ARG A 44 47.51 -9.53 -60.51
N GLY A 45 46.19 -9.32 -60.54
CA GLY A 45 45.19 -10.31 -60.09
C GLY A 45 43.96 -9.76 -59.37
N PHE A 46 43.98 -8.49 -58.93
CA PHE A 46 42.92 -7.84 -58.14
C PHE A 46 42.74 -6.37 -58.57
N LYS A 47 41.49 -5.88 -58.56
CA LYS A 47 41.14 -4.47 -58.78
C LYS A 47 40.21 -4.00 -57.67
N GLY A 48 40.49 -2.85 -57.08
CA GLY A 48 39.72 -2.33 -55.97
C GLY A 48 40.36 -1.11 -55.33
N TYR A 49 40.07 -0.93 -54.04
CA TYR A 49 40.60 0.17 -53.23
C TYR A 49 41.18 -0.37 -51.92
N GLU A 50 42.40 0.03 -51.60
CA GLU A 50 42.96 -0.15 -50.26
C GLU A 50 42.52 1.01 -49.38
N PHE A 51 42.13 0.71 -48.16
CA PHE A 51 41.76 1.70 -47.16
C PHE A 51 42.59 1.45 -45.90
N ASP A 52 43.57 2.32 -45.65
CA ASP A 52 44.31 2.35 -44.41
C ASP A 52 43.54 3.24 -43.43
N SER A 53 42.84 2.62 -42.49
CA SER A 53 42.09 3.30 -41.43
C SER A 53 43.04 4.01 -40.46
N ASP A 54 42.63 5.18 -39.96
CA ASP A 54 43.29 5.87 -38.85
C ASP A 54 43.27 5.02 -37.55
N CYS A 55 42.54 3.90 -37.51
CA CYS A 55 42.56 2.92 -36.41
C CYS A 55 43.62 1.81 -36.59
N ASP A 56 44.65 2.04 -37.42
CA ASP A 56 45.70 1.06 -37.78
C ASP A 56 45.16 -0.26 -38.37
N ARG A 57 44.08 -0.18 -39.15
CA ARG A 57 43.49 -1.33 -39.85
C ARG A 57 43.53 -1.14 -41.35
N LYS A 58 43.82 -2.21 -42.08
CA LYS A 58 43.88 -2.22 -43.55
C LYS A 58 42.70 -2.97 -44.12
N TYR A 59 41.86 -2.28 -44.87
CA TYR A 59 40.72 -2.89 -45.55
C TYR A 59 40.92 -2.89 -47.07
N PHE A 60 40.35 -3.89 -47.74
CA PHE A 60 40.29 -3.95 -49.20
C PHE A 60 38.84 -3.90 -49.67
N ILE A 61 38.50 -2.91 -50.49
CA ILE A 61 37.20 -2.79 -51.13
C ILE A 61 37.32 -3.31 -52.57
N SER A 62 36.94 -4.56 -52.76
CA SER A 62 36.94 -5.25 -54.05
C SER A 62 35.75 -4.84 -54.91
N THR A 63 36.01 -4.59 -56.19
CA THR A 63 34.96 -4.46 -57.21
C THR A 63 34.58 -5.82 -57.82
N GLN A 64 35.16 -6.91 -57.33
CA GLN A 64 34.94 -8.28 -57.83
C GLN A 64 34.64 -9.24 -56.68
N LYS A 65 33.45 -9.82 -56.68
CA LYS A 65 32.96 -10.67 -55.58
C LYS A 65 33.81 -11.93 -55.34
N SER A 66 34.44 -12.48 -56.37
CA SER A 66 35.21 -13.73 -56.32
C SER A 66 36.67 -13.57 -55.86
N LYS A 67 37.10 -12.35 -55.55
CA LYS A 67 38.51 -12.02 -55.27
C LYS A 67 38.67 -11.49 -53.86
N VAL A 68 39.30 -12.29 -53.00
CA VAL A 68 39.50 -12.01 -51.57
C VAL A 68 40.99 -12.10 -51.23
N PRO A 69 41.72 -10.98 -51.15
CA PRO A 69 43.12 -10.98 -50.74
C PRO A 69 43.29 -11.30 -49.24
N ASP A 70 44.42 -11.90 -48.87
CA ASP A 70 44.67 -12.39 -47.51
C ASP A 70 45.33 -11.39 -46.56
N ASN A 71 46.01 -10.36 -47.10
CA ASN A 71 46.83 -9.41 -46.33
C ASN A 71 46.05 -8.22 -45.74
N TYR A 72 44.73 -8.31 -45.62
CA TYR A 72 43.87 -7.23 -45.13
C TYR A 72 43.03 -7.69 -43.94
N ASP A 73 42.77 -6.77 -43.01
CA ASP A 73 41.93 -6.99 -41.84
C ASP A 73 40.47 -7.26 -42.20
N ALA A 74 39.99 -6.69 -43.30
CA ALA A 74 38.69 -6.99 -43.85
C ALA A 74 38.66 -6.76 -45.36
N VAL A 75 37.88 -7.58 -46.06
CA VAL A 75 37.62 -7.45 -47.49
C VAL A 75 36.13 -7.23 -47.70
N PHE A 76 35.79 -6.16 -48.40
CA PHE A 76 34.42 -5.77 -48.75
C PHE A 76 34.20 -5.87 -50.25
N PHE A 77 32.98 -6.18 -50.66
CA PHE A 77 32.55 -6.11 -52.05
C PHE A 77 31.60 -4.93 -52.24
N VAL A 78 31.84 -4.16 -53.30
CA VAL A 78 30.94 -3.11 -53.78
C VAL A 78 30.51 -3.44 -55.19
N ASN A 79 29.18 -3.46 -55.42
CA ASN A 79 28.63 -3.57 -56.76
C ASN A 79 28.44 -2.17 -57.37
N PHE A 80 29.28 -1.81 -58.34
CA PHE A 80 29.15 -0.55 -59.08
C PHE A 80 28.19 -0.66 -60.27
N GLN A 81 27.68 -1.84 -60.64
CA GLN A 81 26.84 -2.02 -61.83
C GLN A 81 25.47 -1.33 -61.71
N ASP A 82 25.01 -1.04 -60.49
CA ASP A 82 23.72 -0.38 -60.23
C ASP A 82 23.82 1.15 -60.10
N GLN A 83 24.99 1.76 -60.34
CA GLN A 83 25.20 3.21 -60.13
C GLN A 83 25.70 3.93 -61.38
N SER A 84 25.09 5.09 -61.70
CA SER A 84 25.27 5.83 -62.97
C SER A 84 26.67 6.42 -63.18
N ARG A 85 27.45 6.62 -62.10
CA ARG A 85 28.87 7.03 -62.12
C ARG A 85 29.61 6.51 -60.89
N SER A 86 30.82 5.98 -61.07
CA SER A 86 31.73 5.64 -59.95
C SER A 86 32.43 6.90 -59.43
N SER A 87 31.88 7.56 -58.39
CA SER A 87 32.51 8.69 -57.70
C SER A 87 32.97 8.33 -56.28
N LEU A 88 33.79 9.19 -55.65
CA LEU A 88 34.16 9.00 -54.25
C LEU A 88 32.93 9.03 -53.34
N ASP A 89 32.01 9.96 -53.56
CA ASP A 89 30.80 10.10 -52.74
C ASP A 89 29.90 8.87 -52.85
N VAL A 90 29.84 8.25 -54.03
CA VAL A 90 29.20 6.95 -54.22
C VAL A 90 29.90 5.87 -53.38
N LEU A 91 31.22 5.77 -53.45
CA LEU A 91 31.97 4.78 -52.67
C LEU A 91 31.86 5.01 -51.15
N ARG A 92 31.72 6.26 -50.69
CA ARG A 92 31.53 6.61 -49.28
C ARG A 92 30.25 6.02 -48.71
N GLU A 93 29.14 6.16 -49.45
CA GLU A 93 27.79 5.84 -48.96
C GLU A 93 27.25 4.49 -49.45
N CYS A 94 27.79 3.91 -50.52
CA CYS A 94 27.27 2.66 -51.07
C CYS A 94 27.41 1.50 -50.08
N GLU A 95 26.46 0.56 -50.16
CA GLU A 95 26.47 -0.65 -49.35
C GLU A 95 27.73 -1.48 -49.65
N LYS A 96 28.41 -1.90 -48.59
CA LYS A 96 29.64 -2.70 -48.66
C LYS A 96 29.33 -4.05 -48.05
N LYS A 97 29.42 -5.11 -48.85
CA LYS A 97 29.17 -6.46 -48.37
C LYS A 97 30.47 -7.08 -47.88
N LEU A 98 30.56 -7.42 -46.60
CA LEU A 98 31.72 -8.09 -46.03
C LEU A 98 31.92 -9.48 -46.67
N LEU A 99 33.12 -9.73 -47.22
CA LEU A 99 33.54 -11.01 -47.80
C LEU A 99 34.43 -11.82 -46.86
N LYS A 100 35.37 -11.15 -46.19
CA LYS A 100 36.32 -11.75 -45.24
C LYS A 100 36.66 -10.75 -44.16
N ILE A 101 36.92 -11.24 -42.95
CA ILE A 101 37.44 -10.44 -41.84
C ILE A 101 38.44 -11.26 -41.03
N ASN A 102 39.53 -10.60 -40.64
CA ASN A 102 40.42 -11.04 -39.58
C ASN A 102 40.03 -10.25 -38.33
N LEU A 103 39.49 -10.95 -37.33
CA LEU A 103 39.02 -10.31 -36.10
C LEU A 103 40.21 -9.77 -35.30
N PRO A 104 40.10 -8.57 -34.69
CA PRO A 104 41.11 -8.09 -33.77
C PRO A 104 41.17 -9.00 -32.53
N SER A 105 42.33 -9.09 -31.88
CA SER A 105 42.41 -9.76 -30.58
C SER A 105 41.66 -8.93 -29.53
N THR A 106 41.18 -9.59 -28.46
CA THR A 106 40.48 -8.90 -27.38
C THR A 106 41.34 -7.84 -26.69
N GLU A 107 42.66 -8.02 -26.69
CA GLU A 107 43.65 -7.07 -26.18
C GLU A 107 43.79 -5.82 -27.06
N VAL A 108 43.85 -5.99 -28.39
CA VAL A 108 43.87 -4.86 -29.34
C VAL A 108 42.62 -4.00 -29.20
N VAL A 109 41.44 -4.64 -29.06
CA VAL A 109 40.19 -3.92 -28.82
C VAL A 109 40.25 -3.14 -27.50
N ASN A 110 40.73 -3.77 -26.42
CA ASN A 110 40.78 -3.14 -25.12
C ASN A 110 41.75 -1.95 -25.06
N ASN A 111 42.94 -2.09 -25.66
CA ASN A 111 43.93 -1.02 -25.75
C ASN A 111 43.41 0.19 -26.54
N SER A 112 42.55 -0.03 -27.54
CA SER A 112 41.92 1.06 -28.30
C SER A 112 40.95 1.93 -27.47
N TRP A 113 40.57 1.49 -26.27
CA TRP A 113 39.70 2.23 -25.37
C TRP A 113 40.46 3.19 -24.45
N TYR A 114 41.79 3.10 -24.41
CA TYR A 114 42.64 4.03 -23.67
C TYR A 114 42.43 5.47 -24.17
N ASP A 115 42.12 6.40 -23.25
CA ASP A 115 41.79 7.80 -23.53
C ASP A 115 40.70 8.02 -24.60
N ALA A 116 39.86 7.00 -24.84
CA ALA A 116 38.83 7.04 -25.86
C ALA A 116 37.46 7.49 -25.34
N PHE A 117 37.33 7.82 -24.05
CA PHE A 117 36.05 8.17 -23.41
C PHE A 117 36.05 9.62 -22.88
N SER A 118 34.94 10.33 -23.07
CA SER A 118 34.75 11.72 -22.61
C SER A 118 33.58 11.85 -21.63
N TYR A 119 33.86 12.40 -20.43
CA TYR A 119 32.85 12.77 -19.42
C TYR A 119 32.17 14.09 -19.78
N LYS A 120 31.40 14.09 -20.87
CA LYS A 120 30.64 15.27 -21.34
C LYS A 120 29.22 15.22 -20.81
N LYS A 121 28.87 16.08 -19.85
CA LYS A 121 27.50 16.20 -19.32
C LYS A 121 26.60 16.92 -20.34
N GLU A 122 25.34 16.49 -20.43
CA GLU A 122 24.31 17.22 -21.18
C GLU A 122 23.94 18.53 -20.46
N GLU A 123 23.89 19.65 -21.19
CA GLU A 123 23.45 20.95 -20.68
C GLU A 123 22.29 21.50 -21.51
N GLN A 124 21.18 21.81 -20.83
CA GLN A 124 20.05 22.52 -21.42
C GLN A 124 20.17 24.01 -21.09
N SER A 125 20.92 24.77 -21.91
CA SER A 125 20.90 26.24 -21.86
C SER A 125 19.68 26.78 -22.60
N THR A 126 19.05 27.83 -22.06
CA THR A 126 17.94 28.55 -22.71
C THR A 126 18.41 29.65 -23.68
N LYS A 127 19.72 29.88 -23.82
CA LYS A 127 20.24 31.01 -24.63
C LYS A 127 21.38 30.69 -25.61
N GLU A 128 21.98 29.49 -25.62
CA GLU A 128 22.97 29.06 -26.64
C GLU A 128 22.83 27.56 -26.93
N GLU A 129 23.44 27.09 -28.04
CA GLU A 129 23.31 25.73 -28.60
C GLU A 129 23.32 24.60 -27.54
N LYS A 130 22.33 23.70 -27.59
CA LYS A 130 22.21 22.56 -26.67
C LYS A 130 23.45 21.66 -26.75
N ILE A 131 24.20 21.55 -25.66
CA ILE A 131 25.31 20.62 -25.54
C ILE A 131 24.73 19.21 -25.33
N LYS A 132 24.73 18.38 -26.39
CA LYS A 132 24.37 16.97 -26.30
C LYS A 132 25.48 16.18 -25.60
N GLY A 133 25.12 15.40 -24.58
CA GLY A 133 26.06 14.64 -23.76
C GLY A 133 25.38 13.55 -22.90
N LEU A 134 26.08 13.10 -21.85
CA LEU A 134 25.57 12.17 -20.85
C LEU A 134 24.54 12.85 -19.94
N ARG A 135 23.40 12.21 -19.77
CA ARG A 135 22.34 12.70 -18.88
C ARG A 135 22.80 12.63 -17.41
N PRO A 136 22.23 13.48 -16.51
CA PRO A 136 22.51 13.43 -15.08
C PRO A 136 22.51 12.03 -14.44
N PRO A 137 21.53 11.13 -14.70
CA PRO A 137 21.55 9.77 -14.15
C PRO A 137 22.73 8.92 -14.65
N GLN A 138 23.20 9.14 -15.88
CA GLN A 138 24.27 8.35 -16.48
C GLN A 138 25.62 8.76 -15.92
N ILE A 139 25.93 10.06 -15.89
CA ILE A 139 27.19 10.58 -15.37
C ILE A 139 27.33 10.35 -13.86
N GLY A 140 26.23 10.53 -13.11
CA GLY A 140 26.21 10.27 -11.67
C GLY A 140 26.44 8.78 -11.34
N ALA A 141 25.85 7.87 -12.12
CA ALA A 141 26.08 6.44 -11.96
C ALA A 141 27.54 6.06 -12.24
N LEU A 142 28.16 6.59 -13.30
CA LEU A 142 29.58 6.34 -13.62
C LEU A 142 30.50 6.73 -12.46
N HIS A 143 30.37 7.96 -11.96
CA HIS A 143 31.18 8.43 -10.84
C HIS A 143 30.94 7.66 -9.54
N ALA A 144 29.69 7.26 -9.26
CA ALA A 144 29.38 6.44 -8.08
C ALA A 144 30.02 5.05 -8.16
N ILE A 145 30.04 4.44 -9.35
CA ILE A 145 30.70 3.15 -9.59
C ILE A 145 32.21 3.29 -9.36
N GLN A 146 32.84 4.31 -9.94
CA GLN A 146 34.28 4.56 -9.80
C GLN A 146 34.68 4.83 -8.34
N ALA A 147 33.93 5.68 -7.64
CA ALA A 147 34.16 5.97 -6.23
C ALA A 147 33.98 4.74 -5.34
N HIS A 148 33.04 3.85 -5.66
CA HIS A 148 32.90 2.57 -4.95
C HIS A 148 34.09 1.66 -5.25
N TRP A 149 34.47 1.50 -6.52
CA TRP A 149 35.58 0.63 -6.94
C TRP A 149 36.95 1.07 -6.43
N SER A 150 37.13 2.35 -6.11
CA SER A 150 38.37 2.85 -5.50
C SER A 150 38.55 2.40 -4.04
N ILE A 151 37.46 2.04 -3.34
CA ILE A 151 37.50 1.64 -1.91
C ILE A 151 37.01 0.20 -1.66
N SER A 152 36.23 -0.37 -2.58
CA SER A 152 35.57 -1.65 -2.39
C SER A 152 35.29 -2.37 -3.71
N LYS A 153 35.50 -3.69 -3.71
CA LYS A 153 35.07 -4.58 -4.81
C LYS A 153 33.81 -5.38 -4.45
N ASN A 154 33.16 -5.05 -3.34
CA ASN A 154 31.92 -5.70 -2.94
C ASN A 154 30.81 -5.44 -3.96
N ALA A 155 29.84 -6.35 -4.03
CA ALA A 155 28.72 -6.24 -4.96
C ALA A 155 27.96 -4.92 -4.77
N ALA A 156 27.83 -4.14 -5.84
CA ALA A 156 27.19 -2.84 -5.83
C ALA A 156 25.91 -2.83 -6.68
N ILE A 157 24.99 -1.96 -6.31
CA ILE A 157 23.67 -1.82 -6.91
C ILE A 157 23.49 -0.38 -7.37
N VAL A 158 23.13 -0.23 -8.65
CA VAL A 158 22.80 1.03 -9.32
C VAL A 158 21.31 0.99 -9.66
N VAL A 159 20.56 1.87 -9.01
CA VAL A 159 19.12 2.00 -9.23
C VAL A 159 18.86 3.18 -10.14
N MET A 160 18.32 2.90 -11.33
CA MET A 160 18.04 3.89 -12.36
C MET A 160 16.67 3.59 -12.99
N PRO A 161 15.74 4.57 -13.04
CA PRO A 161 14.42 4.39 -13.61
C PRO A 161 14.44 3.87 -15.05
N THR A 162 13.33 3.32 -15.51
CA THR A 162 13.20 2.92 -16.93
C THR A 162 13.25 4.16 -17.81
N GLY A 163 14.05 4.13 -18.90
CA GLY A 163 14.17 5.25 -19.84
C GLY A 163 15.30 6.25 -19.56
N THR A 164 16.01 6.13 -18.42
CA THR A 164 17.15 7.02 -18.07
C THR A 164 18.49 6.61 -18.67
N GLY A 165 18.53 5.53 -19.47
CA GLY A 165 19.72 5.11 -20.21
C GLY A 165 20.64 4.12 -19.48
N LYS A 166 20.09 3.16 -18.72
CA LYS A 166 20.85 2.09 -18.04
C LYS A 166 21.84 1.37 -18.94
N THR A 167 21.39 0.94 -20.13
CA THR A 167 22.24 0.21 -21.07
C THR A 167 23.38 1.09 -21.58
N GLU A 168 23.10 2.36 -21.92
CA GLU A 168 24.11 3.33 -22.32
C GLU A 168 25.14 3.57 -21.21
N THR A 169 24.74 3.58 -19.93
CA THR A 169 25.66 3.65 -18.79
C THR A 169 26.59 2.44 -18.73
N MET A 170 26.09 1.22 -19.02
CA MET A 170 26.95 0.02 -19.09
C MET A 170 27.98 0.14 -20.22
N LEU A 171 27.56 0.60 -21.40
CA LEU A 171 28.46 0.83 -22.54
C LEU A 171 29.54 1.87 -22.21
N CYS A 172 29.13 2.98 -21.59
CA CYS A 172 30.06 4.04 -21.16
C CYS A 172 31.10 3.49 -20.19
N LEU A 173 30.65 2.73 -19.17
CA LEU A 173 31.52 2.13 -18.18
C LEU A 173 32.53 1.17 -18.82
N THR A 174 32.11 0.37 -19.80
CA THR A 174 33.00 -0.57 -20.51
C THR A 174 34.20 0.13 -21.16
N VAL A 175 33.97 1.25 -21.84
CA VAL A 175 35.04 2.00 -22.50
C VAL A 175 35.84 2.80 -21.47
N ALA A 176 35.15 3.50 -20.55
CA ALA A 176 35.77 4.38 -19.56
C ALA A 176 36.75 3.66 -18.62
N GLU A 177 36.40 2.45 -18.17
CA GLU A 177 37.22 1.63 -17.26
C GLU A 177 37.97 0.51 -18.00
N GLN A 178 37.98 0.55 -19.34
CA GLN A 178 38.64 -0.44 -20.20
C GLN A 178 38.30 -1.88 -19.79
N LEU A 179 37.02 -2.18 -19.58
CA LEU A 179 36.58 -3.45 -19.01
C LEU A 179 36.71 -4.60 -20.03
N ASN A 180 37.66 -5.50 -19.81
CA ASN A 180 37.80 -6.72 -20.64
C ASN A 180 37.24 -7.96 -19.93
N LYS A 181 36.73 -8.92 -20.71
CA LYS A 181 36.14 -10.19 -20.24
C LYS A 181 34.96 -9.96 -19.29
N ILE A 182 33.95 -9.25 -19.78
CA ILE A 182 32.72 -8.94 -19.03
C ILE A 182 31.70 -10.06 -19.21
N LEU A 183 31.10 -10.54 -18.13
CA LEU A 183 29.88 -11.37 -18.17
C LEU A 183 28.66 -10.50 -17.87
N ILE A 184 27.71 -10.44 -18.80
CA ILE A 184 26.43 -9.76 -18.64
C ILE A 184 25.32 -10.80 -18.51
N ILE A 185 24.59 -10.76 -17.41
CA ILE A 185 23.43 -11.63 -17.16
C ILE A 185 22.14 -10.83 -17.33
N VAL A 186 21.21 -11.40 -18.11
CA VAL A 186 19.88 -10.83 -18.38
C VAL A 186 18.77 -11.85 -18.11
N PRO A 187 17.53 -11.42 -17.79
CA PRO A 187 16.41 -12.32 -17.51
C PRO A 187 15.83 -13.01 -18.76
N SER A 188 15.92 -12.41 -19.96
CA SER A 188 15.21 -12.89 -21.15
C SER A 188 16.05 -12.85 -22.44
N ASP A 189 15.68 -13.68 -23.42
CA ASP A 189 16.32 -13.73 -24.74
C ASP A 189 16.14 -12.42 -25.52
N SER A 190 14.96 -11.80 -25.44
CA SER A 190 14.71 -10.51 -26.08
C SER A 190 15.67 -9.43 -25.58
N LEU A 191 15.92 -9.37 -24.27
CA LEU A 191 16.87 -8.40 -23.71
C LEU A 191 18.32 -8.77 -24.07
N ARG A 192 18.65 -10.06 -24.12
CA ARG A 192 19.97 -10.54 -24.58
C ARG A 192 20.28 -10.05 -25.99
N THR A 193 19.37 -10.21 -26.95
CA THR A 193 19.56 -9.75 -28.34
C THR A 193 19.68 -8.22 -28.41
N GLN A 194 18.83 -7.50 -27.68
CA GLN A 194 18.86 -6.04 -27.66
C GLN A 194 20.17 -5.47 -27.11
N ILE A 195 20.63 -5.98 -25.96
CA ILE A 195 21.88 -5.54 -25.33
C ILE A 195 23.08 -5.94 -26.19
N ALA A 196 23.07 -7.14 -26.78
CA ALA A 196 24.13 -7.57 -27.68
C ALA A 196 24.31 -6.64 -28.88
N GLY A 197 23.22 -6.22 -29.52
CA GLY A 197 23.28 -5.25 -30.61
C GLY A 197 23.89 -3.91 -30.17
N LYS A 198 23.43 -3.38 -29.02
CA LYS A 198 23.95 -2.12 -28.48
C LYS A 198 25.43 -2.16 -28.11
N PHE A 199 25.89 -3.26 -27.49
CA PHE A 199 27.32 -3.45 -27.20
C PHE A 199 28.14 -3.57 -28.48
N CYS A 200 27.67 -4.35 -29.46
CA CYS A 200 28.37 -4.59 -30.71
C CYS A 200 28.66 -3.28 -31.47
N GLU A 201 27.71 -2.34 -31.45
CA GLU A 201 27.84 -1.09 -32.22
C GLU A 201 28.40 0.10 -31.42
N LEU A 202 28.35 0.05 -30.08
CA LEU A 202 28.48 1.20 -29.15
C LEU A 202 27.50 2.36 -29.44
N GLY A 203 26.70 2.27 -30.51
CA GLY A 203 25.53 3.06 -30.83
C GLY A 203 25.79 4.57 -30.83
N ILE A 204 24.90 5.30 -30.14
CA ILE A 204 24.91 6.76 -30.07
C ILE A 204 26.19 7.33 -29.43
N LEU A 205 26.97 6.54 -28.70
CA LEU A 205 28.17 7.03 -28.01
C LEU A 205 29.26 7.47 -28.98
N LYS A 206 29.33 6.83 -30.17
CA LYS A 206 30.25 7.17 -31.25
C LYS A 206 29.72 8.22 -32.23
N ASN A 207 28.47 8.65 -32.06
CA ASN A 207 27.88 9.67 -32.93
C ASN A 207 28.61 11.00 -32.73
N SER A 208 28.99 11.65 -33.83
CA SER A 208 29.73 12.92 -33.84
C SER A 208 29.02 14.07 -33.10
N GLU A 209 27.69 14.03 -33.00
CA GLU A 209 26.92 15.03 -32.24
C GLU A 209 27.16 14.93 -30.73
N PHE A 210 27.39 13.71 -30.22
CA PHE A 210 27.60 13.44 -28.79
C PHE A 210 29.09 13.40 -28.45
N ASN A 211 29.87 12.69 -29.28
CA ASN A 211 31.32 12.49 -29.15
C ASN A 211 31.74 11.99 -27.75
N ILE A 212 30.99 11.04 -27.19
CA ILE A 212 31.27 10.43 -25.88
C ILE A 212 32.39 9.41 -25.99
N VAL A 213 32.36 8.59 -27.04
CA VAL A 213 33.40 7.62 -27.36
C VAL A 213 34.08 8.05 -28.65
N SER A 214 35.40 8.09 -28.61
CA SER A 214 36.26 8.41 -29.74
C SER A 214 35.96 7.49 -30.93
N LYS A 215 36.01 8.06 -32.14
CA LYS A 215 35.89 7.29 -33.39
C LYS A 215 37.00 6.24 -33.55
N TYR A 216 38.12 6.42 -32.86
CA TYR A 216 39.28 5.50 -32.88
C TYR A 216 39.12 4.28 -31.95
N ALA A 217 38.13 4.29 -31.05
CA ALA A 217 37.83 3.12 -30.24
C ALA A 217 37.34 1.98 -31.13
N ILE A 218 37.92 0.79 -31.03
CA ILE A 218 37.43 -0.39 -31.74
C ILE A 218 36.18 -0.92 -31.02
N ASN A 219 35.18 -1.39 -31.76
CA ASN A 219 33.97 -1.98 -31.17
C ASN A 219 34.29 -3.31 -30.44
N PRO A 220 33.58 -3.65 -29.35
CA PRO A 220 33.81 -4.89 -28.62
C PRO A 220 33.42 -6.12 -29.43
N LEU A 221 34.15 -7.22 -29.24
CA LEU A 221 33.72 -8.56 -29.65
C LEU A 221 32.66 -9.08 -28.67
N VAL A 222 31.43 -9.29 -29.16
CA VAL A 222 30.28 -9.66 -28.32
C VAL A 222 29.88 -11.11 -28.55
N GLY A 223 30.10 -11.95 -27.54
CA GLY A 223 29.60 -13.32 -27.49
C GLY A 223 28.16 -13.38 -26.98
N ILE A 224 27.30 -14.11 -27.70
CA ILE A 224 25.92 -14.39 -27.33
C ILE A 224 25.79 -15.89 -27.05
N LEU A 225 25.56 -16.21 -25.77
CA LEU A 225 25.37 -17.59 -25.34
C LEU A 225 23.90 -17.98 -25.47
N THR A 226 23.55 -18.87 -26.41
CA THR A 226 22.19 -19.36 -26.67
C THR A 226 21.95 -20.79 -26.21
N SER A 227 23.01 -21.58 -26.02
CA SER A 227 22.94 -22.94 -25.49
C SER A 227 24.22 -23.30 -24.72
N SER A 228 24.16 -24.39 -23.94
CA SER A 228 25.35 -24.97 -23.31
C SER A 228 26.38 -25.48 -24.35
N PHE A 229 27.66 -25.53 -23.96
CA PHE A 229 28.75 -26.10 -24.76
C PHE A 229 28.87 -27.60 -24.52
N LYS A 230 29.43 -28.36 -25.48
CA LYS A 230 29.59 -29.81 -25.35
C LYS A 230 30.75 -30.21 -24.45
N ASN A 231 31.84 -29.45 -24.47
CA ASN A 231 33.07 -29.74 -23.74
C ASN A 231 33.82 -28.45 -23.36
N LEU A 232 34.90 -28.59 -22.59
CA LEU A 232 35.69 -27.47 -22.07
C LEU A 232 36.48 -26.72 -23.16
N GLU A 233 36.97 -27.43 -24.17
CA GLU A 233 37.75 -26.84 -25.28
C GLU A 233 36.91 -25.84 -26.09
N GLN A 234 35.65 -26.18 -26.38
CA GLN A 234 34.74 -25.29 -27.11
C GLN A 234 34.44 -24.00 -26.35
N VAL A 235 34.29 -24.05 -25.03
CA VAL A 235 34.05 -22.84 -24.25
C VAL A 235 35.31 -21.97 -24.14
N GLN A 236 36.49 -22.58 -24.04
CA GLN A 236 37.76 -21.86 -24.05
C GLN A 236 37.95 -21.10 -25.37
N GLU A 237 37.83 -21.78 -26.51
CA GLU A 237 38.00 -21.18 -27.84
C GLU A 237 36.99 -20.04 -28.09
N PHE A 238 35.75 -20.21 -27.64
CA PHE A 238 34.70 -19.21 -27.77
C PHE A 238 34.96 -17.99 -26.87
N TYR A 239 35.28 -18.23 -25.59
CA TYR A 239 35.45 -17.17 -24.60
C TYR A 239 36.69 -16.33 -24.87
N GLU A 240 37.78 -16.93 -25.36
CA GLU A 240 39.00 -16.22 -25.75
C GLU A 240 38.73 -15.10 -26.77
N LYS A 241 37.78 -15.33 -27.69
CA LYS A 241 37.40 -14.39 -28.75
C LYS A 241 36.43 -13.28 -28.32
N CYS A 242 35.96 -13.27 -27.06
CA CYS A 242 34.96 -12.31 -26.60
C CYS A 242 35.56 -11.26 -25.66
N ASN A 243 35.25 -9.98 -25.86
CA ASN A 243 35.42 -8.94 -24.83
C ASN A 243 34.24 -8.95 -23.86
N VAL A 244 33.03 -9.17 -24.38
CA VAL A 244 31.77 -9.17 -23.64
C VAL A 244 31.02 -10.45 -23.95
N LEU A 245 30.59 -11.18 -22.93
CA LEU A 245 29.74 -12.36 -23.03
C LEU A 245 28.38 -12.05 -22.42
N ILE A 246 27.30 -12.27 -23.17
CA ILE A 246 25.93 -12.03 -22.72
C ILE A 246 25.17 -13.36 -22.66
N ALA A 247 24.61 -13.68 -21.51
CA ALA A 247 23.90 -14.93 -21.26
C ALA A 247 22.61 -14.71 -20.46
N THR A 248 21.64 -15.62 -20.64
CA THR A 248 20.51 -15.71 -19.71
C THR A 248 20.87 -16.60 -18.53
N ASN A 249 20.22 -16.37 -17.39
CA ASN A 249 20.41 -17.21 -16.21
C ASN A 249 20.11 -18.71 -16.47
N SER A 250 19.07 -18.98 -17.27
CA SER A 250 18.68 -20.34 -17.64
C SER A 250 19.80 -21.11 -18.33
N ILE A 251 20.55 -20.46 -19.21
CA ILE A 251 21.62 -21.13 -19.96
C ILE A 251 22.87 -21.30 -19.10
N LEU A 252 23.20 -20.36 -18.21
CA LEU A 252 24.30 -20.58 -17.25
C LEU A 252 23.99 -21.75 -16.30
N ALA A 253 22.74 -21.91 -15.89
CA ALA A 253 22.30 -23.06 -15.13
C ALA A 253 22.39 -24.36 -15.95
N GLU A 254 22.07 -24.33 -17.25
CA GLU A 254 22.24 -25.45 -18.16
C GLU A 254 23.72 -25.82 -18.34
N CYS A 255 24.61 -24.84 -18.52
CA CYS A 255 26.07 -25.06 -18.54
C CYS A 255 26.54 -25.77 -17.28
N LYS A 256 26.06 -25.32 -16.11
CA LYS A 256 26.40 -25.93 -14.81
C LYS A 256 25.91 -27.37 -14.70
N LYS A 257 24.69 -27.66 -15.18
CA LYS A 257 24.11 -29.01 -15.18
C LYS A 257 24.81 -29.95 -16.17
N ASN A 258 25.22 -29.44 -17.33
CA ASN A 258 25.89 -30.22 -18.36
C ASN A 258 27.32 -30.60 -17.93
N ASP A 259 28.14 -29.60 -17.57
CA ASP A 259 29.48 -29.81 -17.03
C ASP A 259 29.88 -28.61 -16.16
N ILE A 260 30.08 -28.84 -14.87
CA ILE A 260 30.48 -27.81 -13.91
C ILE A 260 31.78 -27.09 -14.32
N ARG A 261 32.68 -27.76 -15.05
CA ARG A 261 33.94 -27.16 -15.55
C ARG A 261 33.68 -26.07 -16.58
N ILE A 262 32.65 -26.22 -17.42
CA ILE A 262 32.24 -25.21 -18.40
C ILE A 262 31.75 -23.97 -17.66
N PHE A 263 30.85 -24.15 -16.69
CA PHE A 263 30.37 -23.07 -15.85
C PHE A 263 31.52 -22.37 -15.12
N ASN A 264 32.38 -23.13 -14.43
CA ASN A 264 33.52 -22.57 -13.71
C ASN A 264 34.48 -21.82 -14.64
N HIS A 265 34.72 -22.30 -15.87
CA HIS A 265 35.55 -21.59 -16.83
C HIS A 265 34.96 -20.22 -17.19
N ILE A 266 33.66 -20.13 -17.48
CA ILE A 266 32.98 -18.86 -17.78
C ILE A 266 33.13 -17.86 -16.62
N ILE A 267 32.92 -18.32 -15.37
CA ILE A 267 33.03 -17.47 -14.18
C ILE A 267 34.49 -17.05 -13.94
N ASN A 268 35.44 -17.98 -14.05
CA ASN A 268 36.85 -17.73 -13.75
C ASN A 268 37.52 -16.87 -14.82
N ALA A 269 37.17 -17.04 -16.10
CA ALA A 269 37.72 -16.24 -17.20
C ALA A 269 37.14 -14.82 -17.26
N SER A 270 35.97 -14.60 -16.63
CA SER A 270 35.35 -13.27 -16.54
C SER A 270 35.94 -12.44 -15.41
N ASN A 271 36.28 -11.18 -15.70
CA ASN A 271 36.82 -10.23 -14.73
C ASN A 271 35.74 -9.39 -14.05
N TYR A 272 34.61 -9.19 -14.72
CA TYR A 272 33.51 -8.34 -14.27
C TYR A 272 32.18 -9.05 -14.47
N LEU A 273 31.27 -8.88 -13.52
CA LEU A 273 29.88 -9.31 -13.63
C LEU A 273 28.97 -8.10 -13.65
N ILE A 274 28.21 -7.92 -14.73
CA ILE A 274 27.10 -6.98 -14.81
C ILE A 274 25.79 -7.77 -14.87
N VAL A 275 24.82 -7.36 -14.08
CA VAL A 275 23.50 -7.96 -14.06
C VAL A 275 22.49 -6.87 -14.34
N ASP A 276 21.81 -6.99 -15.48
CA ASP A 276 20.69 -6.10 -15.80
C ASP A 276 19.38 -6.68 -15.27
N GLU A 277 18.45 -5.79 -14.95
CA GLU A 277 17.17 -6.12 -14.34
C GLU A 277 17.28 -7.05 -13.12
N ALA A 278 18.21 -6.72 -12.22
CA ALA A 278 18.59 -7.57 -11.10
C ALA A 278 17.44 -7.90 -10.11
N HIS A 279 16.32 -7.19 -10.18
CA HIS A 279 15.14 -7.49 -9.38
C HIS A 279 14.41 -8.79 -9.82
N HIS A 280 14.63 -9.26 -11.05
CA HIS A 280 14.15 -10.56 -11.55
C HIS A 280 14.97 -11.75 -11.01
N CYS A 281 16.06 -11.51 -10.27
CA CYS A 281 16.95 -12.56 -9.79
C CYS A 281 16.31 -13.47 -8.72
N GLU A 282 16.32 -14.78 -8.98
CA GLU A 282 16.00 -15.83 -8.00
C GLU A 282 17.10 -15.94 -6.93
N ALA A 283 16.68 -16.13 -5.67
CA ALA A 283 17.56 -16.01 -4.49
C ALA A 283 18.78 -16.94 -4.53
N THR A 284 18.63 -18.16 -5.05
CA THR A 284 19.64 -19.21 -4.90
C THR A 284 20.61 -19.23 -6.07
N THR A 285 20.12 -19.25 -7.31
CA THR A 285 20.97 -19.42 -8.50
C THR A 285 21.87 -18.20 -8.75
N TRP A 286 21.31 -17.01 -8.59
CA TRP A 286 22.00 -15.76 -8.89
C TRP A 286 23.00 -15.36 -7.80
N ASP A 287 22.60 -15.47 -6.52
CA ASP A 287 23.50 -15.18 -5.41
C ASP A 287 24.73 -16.09 -5.49
N ASN A 288 24.58 -17.35 -5.90
CA ASN A 288 25.71 -18.24 -6.08
C ASN A 288 26.71 -17.75 -7.15
N ILE A 289 26.23 -17.23 -8.28
CA ILE A 289 27.10 -16.67 -9.33
C ILE A 289 27.82 -15.42 -8.80
N ALA A 290 27.09 -14.48 -8.22
CA ALA A 290 27.69 -13.25 -7.70
C ALA A 290 28.64 -13.51 -6.52
N LEU A 291 28.30 -14.46 -5.64
CA LEU A 291 29.18 -14.90 -4.56
C LEU A 291 30.49 -15.47 -5.10
N ALA A 292 30.47 -16.21 -6.20
CA ALA A 292 31.70 -16.72 -6.83
C ALA A 292 32.62 -15.57 -7.31
N PHE A 293 32.07 -14.51 -7.90
CA PHE A 293 32.85 -13.31 -8.26
C PHE A 293 33.38 -12.58 -7.03
N VAL A 294 32.55 -12.39 -5.99
CA VAL A 294 32.93 -11.71 -4.75
C VAL A 294 34.05 -12.49 -4.02
N GLN A 295 33.96 -13.83 -3.97
CA GLN A 295 35.01 -14.70 -3.40
C GLN A 295 36.35 -14.57 -4.15
N GLN A 296 36.30 -14.34 -5.47
CA GLN A 296 37.48 -14.11 -6.30
C GLN A 296 37.95 -12.64 -6.30
N LYS A 297 37.35 -11.77 -5.46
CA LYS A 297 37.62 -10.32 -5.41
C LYS A 297 37.40 -9.60 -6.75
N LYS A 298 36.46 -10.10 -7.56
CA LYS A 298 36.06 -9.52 -8.85
C LYS A 298 34.83 -8.64 -8.69
N PRO A 299 34.76 -7.46 -9.35
CA PRO A 299 33.64 -6.55 -9.19
C PRO A 299 32.31 -7.12 -9.71
N VAL A 300 31.23 -6.84 -8.97
CA VAL A 300 29.85 -7.19 -9.33
C VAL A 300 28.99 -5.93 -9.34
N LEU A 301 28.36 -5.63 -10.47
CA LEU A 301 27.42 -4.53 -10.62
C LEU A 301 26.02 -5.05 -10.97
N LYS A 302 25.03 -4.51 -10.27
CA LYS A 302 23.62 -4.81 -10.52
C LYS A 302 22.90 -3.54 -10.92
N PHE A 303 22.32 -3.54 -12.11
CA PHE A 303 21.45 -2.49 -12.58
C PHE A 303 20.00 -2.92 -12.40
N THR A 304 19.15 -2.00 -11.95
CA THR A 304 17.71 -2.24 -11.80
C THR A 304 16.95 -0.92 -11.78
N ALA A 305 15.69 -0.93 -12.19
CA ALA A 305 14.79 0.19 -11.87
C ALA A 305 14.29 0.16 -10.43
N THR A 306 14.35 -0.99 -9.77
CA THR A 306 13.75 -1.21 -8.45
C THR A 306 14.67 -2.03 -7.55
N PRO A 307 15.02 -1.58 -6.32
CA PRO A 307 15.99 -2.26 -5.46
C PRO A 307 15.44 -3.52 -4.75
N PHE A 308 14.15 -3.83 -4.93
CA PHE A 308 13.47 -4.96 -4.29
C PHE A 308 13.22 -6.07 -5.30
N ARG A 309 13.45 -7.32 -4.87
CA ARG A 309 13.18 -8.53 -5.64
C ARG A 309 11.69 -8.82 -5.74
N ASN A 310 11.32 -9.70 -6.67
CA ASN A 310 9.95 -10.17 -6.87
C ASN A 310 9.34 -10.85 -5.62
N ASP A 311 10.17 -11.40 -4.73
CA ASP A 311 9.78 -11.98 -3.44
C ASP A 311 9.70 -10.94 -2.29
N LYS A 312 9.74 -9.64 -2.63
CA LYS A 312 9.76 -8.48 -1.71
C LYS A 312 11.01 -8.35 -0.84
N ARG A 313 12.02 -9.21 -1.00
CA ARG A 313 13.30 -9.08 -0.27
C ARG A 313 14.19 -8.05 -0.96
N ARG A 314 15.09 -7.41 -0.21
CA ARG A 314 16.10 -6.50 -0.78
C ARG A 314 17.13 -7.28 -1.59
N LEU A 315 17.65 -6.66 -2.65
CA LEU A 315 18.84 -7.16 -3.34
C LEU A 315 20.04 -7.13 -2.39
N LYS A 316 20.83 -8.21 -2.33
CA LYS A 316 22.07 -8.25 -1.55
C LYS A 316 23.14 -7.37 -2.20
N GLY A 317 23.85 -6.55 -1.44
CA GLY A 317 24.88 -5.64 -1.95
C GLY A 317 24.62 -4.19 -1.54
N THR A 318 25.58 -3.31 -1.80
CA THR A 318 25.50 -1.90 -1.42
C THR A 318 24.83 -1.10 -2.52
N ILE A 319 23.76 -0.36 -2.22
CA ILE A 319 23.20 0.62 -3.16
C ILE A 319 24.15 1.82 -3.19
N ILE A 320 24.91 1.93 -4.28
CA ILE A 320 25.92 2.99 -4.45
C ILE A 320 25.35 4.21 -5.20
N TYR A 321 24.28 4.00 -5.97
CA TYR A 321 23.59 5.06 -6.68
C TYR A 321 22.11 4.73 -6.79
N ASN A 322 21.25 5.71 -6.51
CA ASN A 322 19.82 5.63 -6.71
C ASN A 322 19.33 6.96 -7.28
N TYR A 323 18.89 6.96 -8.53
CA TYR A 323 18.35 8.14 -9.19
C TYR A 323 16.81 8.17 -9.03
N PRO A 324 16.26 9.14 -8.30
CA PRO A 324 14.81 9.27 -8.09
C PRO A 324 14.02 9.39 -9.40
N LEU A 325 12.80 8.87 -9.41
CA LEU A 325 11.87 8.96 -10.53
C LEU A 325 11.35 10.40 -10.72
N SER A 326 11.24 11.18 -9.64
CA SER A 326 10.86 12.60 -9.70
C SER A 326 11.90 13.45 -10.40
N LEU A 327 13.19 13.20 -10.18
CA LEU A 327 14.27 13.85 -10.93
C LEU A 327 14.22 13.46 -12.42
N ALA A 328 13.92 12.19 -12.72
CA ALA A 328 13.72 11.76 -14.11
C ALA A 328 12.57 12.50 -14.81
N GLN A 329 11.49 12.82 -14.08
CA GLN A 329 10.37 13.61 -14.60
C GLN A 329 10.75 15.08 -14.80
N ARG A 330 11.36 15.71 -13.79
CA ARG A 330 11.83 17.11 -13.89
C ARG A 330 12.78 17.30 -15.06
N ASP A 331 13.68 16.34 -15.26
CA ASP A 331 14.66 16.36 -16.34
C ASP A 331 14.06 15.88 -17.70
N GLY A 332 12.72 15.73 -17.80
CA GLY A 332 11.98 15.44 -19.02
C GLY A 332 12.09 14.00 -19.55
N SER A 333 12.72 13.10 -18.79
CA SER A 333 12.90 11.68 -19.13
C SER A 333 11.67 10.82 -18.80
N PHE A 334 10.71 11.36 -18.04
CA PHE A 334 9.48 10.69 -17.62
C PHE A 334 8.30 11.67 -17.67
N LYS A 335 7.15 11.28 -18.23
CA LYS A 335 5.91 12.07 -18.23
C LYS A 335 4.96 11.63 -17.11
N GLU A 336 4.10 12.54 -16.67
CA GLU A 336 3.00 12.25 -15.73
C GLU A 336 2.05 11.16 -16.28
N ILE A 337 1.31 10.53 -15.38
CA ILE A 337 0.31 9.52 -15.68
C ILE A 337 -1.02 9.95 -15.06
N ASN A 338 -2.08 9.95 -15.85
CA ASN A 338 -3.44 10.11 -15.36
C ASN A 338 -3.93 8.79 -14.76
N PHE A 339 -4.42 8.81 -13.53
CA PHE A 339 -5.03 7.67 -12.86
C PHE A 339 -6.54 7.88 -12.75
N VAL A 340 -7.31 6.95 -13.31
CA VAL A 340 -8.77 6.96 -13.32
C VAL A 340 -9.25 5.81 -12.43
N PRO A 341 -9.63 6.09 -11.17
CA PRO A 341 -10.14 5.06 -10.28
C PRO A 341 -11.55 4.60 -10.68
N VAL A 342 -11.80 3.31 -10.53
CA VAL A 342 -13.14 2.69 -10.57
C VAL A 342 -13.46 2.19 -9.16
N ILE A 343 -14.68 2.40 -8.67
CA ILE A 343 -15.15 1.74 -7.44
C ILE A 343 -16.32 0.87 -7.81
N GLU A 344 -16.07 -0.44 -7.79
CA GLU A 344 -17.10 -1.45 -7.95
C GLU A 344 -16.73 -2.65 -7.07
N PHE A 345 -17.68 -3.07 -6.23
CA PHE A 345 -17.53 -4.19 -5.30
C PHE A 345 -18.10 -5.48 -5.89
N ASN A 346 -18.98 -5.37 -6.89
CA ASN A 346 -19.55 -6.48 -7.63
C ASN A 346 -18.59 -6.98 -8.72
N GLU A 347 -18.05 -8.18 -8.53
CA GLU A 347 -17.11 -8.82 -9.47
C GLU A 347 -17.67 -9.04 -10.88
N LYS A 348 -19.00 -9.13 -11.03
CA LYS A 348 -19.63 -9.27 -12.35
C LYS A 348 -19.65 -7.96 -13.14
N LYS A 349 -19.74 -6.81 -12.44
CA LYS A 349 -19.85 -5.48 -13.06
C LYS A 349 -18.48 -4.80 -13.23
N VAL A 350 -17.51 -5.11 -12.37
CA VAL A 350 -16.22 -4.40 -12.29
C VAL A 350 -15.46 -4.36 -13.63
N HIS A 351 -15.44 -5.48 -14.35
CA HIS A 351 -14.68 -5.59 -15.58
C HIS A 351 -15.33 -4.84 -16.74
N GLU A 352 -16.67 -4.83 -16.81
CA GLU A 352 -17.41 -4.05 -17.80
C GLU A 352 -17.19 -2.56 -17.57
N LEU A 353 -17.24 -2.11 -16.31
CA LEU A 353 -17.02 -0.71 -15.96
C LEU A 353 -15.59 -0.24 -16.26
N ILE A 354 -14.58 -1.07 -15.98
CA ILE A 354 -13.18 -0.79 -16.36
C ILE A 354 -13.06 -0.68 -17.89
N ALA A 355 -13.64 -1.62 -18.63
CA ALA A 355 -13.57 -1.62 -20.10
C ALA A 355 -14.25 -0.38 -20.69
N GLN A 356 -15.44 -0.02 -20.18
CA GLN A 356 -16.17 1.17 -20.61
C GLN A 356 -15.35 2.45 -20.38
N ARG A 357 -14.79 2.62 -19.17
CA ARG A 357 -13.92 3.77 -18.84
C ARG A 357 -12.69 3.82 -19.75
N ALA A 358 -12.07 2.69 -20.04
CA ALA A 358 -10.88 2.61 -20.88
C ALA A 358 -11.16 2.95 -22.34
N VAL A 359 -12.26 2.42 -22.90
CA VAL A 359 -12.68 2.73 -24.26
C VAL A 359 -13.13 4.19 -24.41
N ASN A 360 -13.81 4.74 -23.41
CA ASN A 360 -14.18 6.17 -23.42
C ASN A 360 -12.94 7.07 -23.42
N GLN A 361 -11.91 6.72 -22.64
CA GLN A 361 -10.63 7.43 -22.69
C GLN A 361 -9.97 7.31 -24.06
N LEU A 362 -9.97 6.11 -24.67
CA LEU A 362 -9.41 5.89 -26.01
C LEU A 362 -10.13 6.73 -27.07
N LYS A 363 -11.47 6.79 -27.03
CA LYS A 363 -12.27 7.63 -27.92
C LYS A 363 -11.88 9.11 -27.79
N LYS A 364 -11.82 9.60 -26.56
CA LYS A 364 -11.39 10.97 -26.27
C LYS A 364 -9.99 11.27 -26.79
N ASP A 365 -9.02 10.39 -26.55
CA ASP A 365 -7.63 10.62 -26.97
C ASP A 365 -7.50 10.63 -28.50
N ILE A 366 -8.29 9.80 -29.20
CA ILE A 366 -8.37 9.80 -30.67
C ILE A 366 -9.02 11.09 -31.20
N ASP A 367 -10.10 11.56 -30.56
CA ASP A 367 -10.78 12.81 -30.92
C ASP A 367 -9.86 14.04 -30.73
N GLU A 368 -8.97 14.01 -29.73
CA GLU A 368 -7.91 15.00 -29.51
C GLU A 368 -6.73 14.86 -30.50
N GLY A 369 -6.78 13.87 -31.41
CA GLY A 369 -5.81 13.65 -32.47
C GLY A 369 -4.58 12.82 -32.06
N TYR A 370 -4.65 12.12 -30.93
CA TYR A 370 -3.58 11.22 -30.49
C TYR A 370 -3.72 9.82 -31.08
N ASP A 371 -2.56 9.19 -31.33
CA ASP A 371 -2.47 7.87 -31.95
C ASP A 371 -2.44 6.74 -30.89
N HIS A 372 -3.20 6.89 -29.81
CA HIS A 372 -3.09 6.02 -28.63
C HIS A 372 -3.57 4.59 -28.88
N VAL A 373 -3.02 3.66 -28.10
CA VAL A 373 -3.40 2.25 -28.03
C VAL A 373 -3.70 1.90 -26.56
N LEU A 374 -4.80 1.17 -26.37
CA LEU A 374 -5.27 0.64 -25.10
C LEU A 374 -4.78 -0.78 -24.92
N MET A 375 -4.21 -1.06 -23.75
CA MET A 375 -3.95 -2.42 -23.31
C MET A 375 -4.78 -2.79 -22.08
N ALA A 376 -5.52 -3.88 -22.18
CA ALA A 376 -6.22 -4.51 -21.08
C ALA A 376 -5.38 -5.66 -20.51
N ARG A 377 -5.04 -5.57 -19.23
CA ARG A 377 -4.16 -6.53 -18.56
C ARG A 377 -4.91 -7.36 -17.53
N VAL A 378 -4.63 -8.66 -17.55
CA VAL A 378 -5.09 -9.66 -16.58
C VAL A 378 -3.90 -10.53 -16.11
N ASP A 379 -4.13 -11.41 -15.14
CA ASP A 379 -3.09 -12.26 -14.55
C ASP A 379 -3.07 -13.72 -15.03
N ASP A 380 -4.17 -14.23 -15.59
CA ASP A 380 -4.26 -15.57 -16.17
C ASP A 380 -4.97 -15.62 -17.54
N ILE A 381 -4.79 -16.75 -18.25
CA ILE A 381 -5.28 -16.95 -19.63
C ILE A 381 -6.79 -17.06 -19.69
N ASN A 382 -7.43 -17.78 -18.77
CA ASN A 382 -8.88 -17.98 -18.78
C ASN A 382 -9.59 -16.63 -18.57
N LYS A 383 -9.06 -15.82 -17.65
CA LYS A 383 -9.57 -14.47 -17.43
C LYS A 383 -9.34 -13.57 -18.65
N ALA A 384 -8.23 -13.72 -19.37
CA ALA A 384 -7.97 -12.96 -20.58
C ALA A 384 -9.02 -13.23 -21.67
N GLU A 385 -9.44 -14.48 -21.82
CA GLU A 385 -10.50 -14.90 -22.74
C GLU A 385 -11.84 -14.28 -22.33
N GLU A 386 -12.21 -14.33 -21.05
CA GLU A 386 -13.42 -13.68 -20.50
C GLU A 386 -13.42 -12.17 -20.77
N ILE A 387 -12.31 -11.49 -20.46
CA ILE A 387 -12.17 -10.04 -20.70
C ILE A 387 -12.16 -9.70 -22.19
N PHE A 388 -11.60 -10.57 -23.04
CA PHE A 388 -11.59 -10.36 -24.48
C PHE A 388 -13.01 -10.34 -25.06
N GLU A 389 -13.94 -11.16 -24.55
CA GLU A 389 -15.35 -11.09 -24.97
C GLU A 389 -16.00 -9.73 -24.66
N ILE A 390 -15.59 -9.05 -23.59
CA ILE A 390 -16.05 -7.68 -23.29
C ILE A 390 -15.54 -6.71 -24.35
N TYR A 391 -14.25 -6.80 -24.71
CA TYR A 391 -13.63 -5.88 -25.66
C TYR A 391 -14.01 -6.15 -27.12
N LYS A 392 -14.39 -7.38 -27.49
CA LYS A 392 -14.91 -7.71 -28.83
C LYS A 392 -16.12 -6.88 -29.24
N LYS A 393 -16.91 -6.40 -28.27
CA LYS A 393 -18.05 -5.51 -28.50
C LYS A 393 -17.64 -4.17 -29.16
N TYR A 394 -16.36 -3.78 -29.05
CA TYR A 394 -15.80 -2.58 -29.65
C TYR A 394 -14.98 -2.90 -30.91
N ALA A 395 -15.64 -3.51 -31.89
CA ALA A 395 -15.03 -3.97 -33.14
C ALA A 395 -14.35 -2.84 -33.94
N GLU A 396 -14.77 -1.58 -33.74
CA GLU A 396 -14.18 -0.40 -34.38
C GLU A 396 -12.69 -0.20 -34.06
N PHE A 397 -12.19 -0.81 -32.99
CA PHE A 397 -10.81 -0.69 -32.52
C PHE A 397 -9.93 -1.94 -32.78
N ASN A 398 -10.44 -2.92 -33.52
CA ASN A 398 -9.75 -4.17 -33.85
C ASN A 398 -9.08 -4.85 -32.62
N PRO A 399 -9.85 -5.26 -31.60
CA PRO A 399 -9.29 -5.85 -30.39
C PRO A 399 -8.58 -7.18 -30.69
N VAL A 400 -7.39 -7.37 -30.10
CA VAL A 400 -6.61 -8.63 -30.21
C VAL A 400 -6.25 -9.21 -28.85
N LEU A 401 -6.17 -10.55 -28.77
CA LEU A 401 -5.76 -11.29 -27.57
C LEU A 401 -4.35 -11.87 -27.74
N ILE A 402 -3.47 -11.65 -26.75
CA ILE A 402 -2.10 -12.19 -26.75
C ILE A 402 -1.67 -12.76 -25.39
N HIS A 403 -1.26 -14.02 -25.38
CA HIS A 403 -0.78 -14.75 -24.20
C HIS A 403 0.31 -15.77 -24.58
N SER A 404 0.83 -16.53 -23.61
CA SER A 404 1.97 -17.44 -23.81
C SER A 404 1.72 -18.59 -24.78
N ARG A 405 0.44 -18.94 -25.00
CA ARG A 405 0.01 -20.04 -25.89
C ARG A 405 -0.44 -19.55 -27.28
N THR A 406 -0.33 -18.25 -27.57
CA THR A 406 -0.75 -17.71 -28.87
C THR A 406 0.13 -18.23 -30.00
N GLU A 407 -0.48 -18.90 -30.97
CA GLU A 407 0.20 -19.38 -32.19
C GLU A 407 0.68 -18.20 -33.04
N ARG A 408 1.80 -18.37 -33.75
CA ARG A 408 2.41 -17.34 -34.62
C ARG A 408 2.59 -15.97 -33.95
N LYS A 409 2.92 -15.96 -32.65
CA LYS A 409 3.13 -14.75 -31.83
C LYS A 409 3.99 -13.66 -32.50
N LYS A 410 5.06 -14.03 -33.22
CA LYS A 410 5.93 -13.06 -33.92
C LYS A 410 5.16 -12.28 -34.98
N GLU A 411 4.36 -12.96 -35.80
CA GLU A 411 3.53 -12.32 -36.83
C GLU A 411 2.49 -11.38 -36.21
N LEU A 412 1.83 -11.81 -35.12
CA LEU A 412 0.87 -10.96 -34.42
C LEU A 412 1.52 -9.71 -33.82
N LEU A 413 2.72 -9.83 -33.25
CA LEU A 413 3.48 -8.67 -32.75
C LEU A 413 3.90 -7.71 -33.85
N GLU A 414 4.19 -8.21 -35.06
CA GLU A 414 4.46 -7.37 -36.23
C GLU A 414 3.21 -6.67 -36.73
N ARG A 415 2.06 -7.36 -36.75
CA ARG A 415 0.76 -6.74 -37.07
C ARG A 415 0.39 -5.62 -36.11
N ILE A 416 0.60 -5.83 -34.81
CA ILE A 416 0.36 -4.81 -33.77
C ILE A 416 1.20 -3.55 -34.01
N LYS A 417 2.42 -3.69 -34.54
CA LYS A 417 3.31 -2.55 -34.84
C LYS A 417 3.01 -1.90 -36.19
N SER A 418 2.31 -2.59 -37.09
CA SER A 418 2.05 -2.09 -38.43
C SER A 418 0.82 -1.17 -38.43
N PRO A 419 0.94 0.08 -38.92
CA PRO A 419 -0.18 1.02 -39.02
C PRO A 419 -1.34 0.49 -39.87
N GLU A 420 -1.07 -0.41 -40.81
CA GLU A 420 -2.05 -0.96 -41.77
C GLU A 420 -3.18 -1.74 -41.08
N TYR A 421 -2.91 -2.37 -39.93
CA TYR A 421 -3.90 -3.20 -39.23
C TYR A 421 -4.76 -2.41 -38.24
N ASN A 422 -4.43 -1.14 -37.97
CA ASN A 422 -5.15 -0.22 -37.06
C ASN A 422 -5.65 -0.90 -35.76
N ILE A 423 -4.78 -1.67 -35.09
CA ILE A 423 -5.07 -2.35 -33.83
C ILE A 423 -4.95 -1.33 -32.69
N ARG A 424 -6.07 -1.04 -32.01
CA ARG A 424 -6.13 -0.03 -30.93
C ARG A 424 -6.40 -0.63 -29.55
N ILE A 425 -6.84 -1.88 -29.47
CA ILE A 425 -7.10 -2.58 -28.22
C ILE A 425 -6.33 -3.89 -28.18
N ILE A 426 -5.58 -4.11 -27.10
CA ILE A 426 -4.79 -5.32 -26.90
C ILE A 426 -5.10 -5.91 -25.51
N VAL A 427 -5.65 -7.13 -25.47
CA VAL A 427 -5.86 -7.89 -24.23
C VAL A 427 -4.66 -8.83 -24.01
N CYS A 428 -4.01 -8.77 -22.86
CA CYS A 428 -2.81 -9.57 -22.61
C CYS A 428 -2.65 -10.13 -21.19
N VAL A 429 -1.88 -11.23 -21.10
CA VAL A 429 -1.46 -11.90 -19.85
C VAL A 429 0.05 -11.86 -19.74
N ASN A 430 0.62 -11.10 -18.80
CA ASN A 430 2.07 -11.07 -18.53
C ASN A 430 2.97 -10.91 -19.78
N MET A 431 2.43 -10.32 -20.85
CA MET A 431 3.04 -10.23 -22.17
C MET A 431 2.99 -8.77 -22.62
N LEU A 432 3.84 -8.39 -23.59
CA LEU A 432 4.15 -6.98 -23.92
C LEU A 432 4.92 -6.24 -22.80
N GLY A 433 5.53 -7.01 -21.88
CA GLY A 433 6.47 -6.53 -20.88
C GLY A 433 7.87 -6.28 -21.45
N GLU A 434 8.91 -6.86 -20.85
CA GLU A 434 10.30 -6.62 -21.23
C GLU A 434 10.58 -6.88 -22.73
N GLY A 435 11.27 -5.95 -23.39
CA GLY A 435 11.66 -6.06 -24.81
C GLY A 435 10.63 -5.63 -25.89
N PHE A 436 9.36 -5.34 -25.53
CA PHE A 436 8.36 -4.82 -26.49
C PHE A 436 8.33 -3.28 -26.52
N ASP A 437 8.56 -2.67 -27.69
CA ASP A 437 8.59 -1.21 -27.88
C ASP A 437 7.42 -0.76 -28.77
N LEU A 438 6.45 -0.06 -28.15
CA LEU A 438 5.26 0.52 -28.78
C LEU A 438 4.92 1.85 -28.07
N PRO A 439 5.48 2.99 -28.51
CA PRO A 439 5.31 4.29 -27.83
C PRO A 439 3.86 4.80 -27.75
N GLU A 440 2.99 4.33 -28.64
CA GLU A 440 1.55 4.59 -28.73
C GLU A 440 0.76 3.96 -27.59
N LEU A 441 1.35 3.00 -26.89
CA LEU A 441 0.72 2.35 -25.75
C LEU A 441 0.63 3.34 -24.58
N LYS A 442 -0.53 3.98 -24.46
CA LYS A 442 -0.77 5.09 -23.53
C LYS A 442 -1.94 4.86 -22.60
N ILE A 443 -2.85 3.93 -22.89
CA ILE A 443 -3.97 3.60 -21.99
C ILE A 443 -3.78 2.18 -21.44
N CYS A 444 -3.84 2.03 -20.12
CA CYS A 444 -3.67 0.76 -19.42
C CYS A 444 -4.90 0.47 -18.54
N ALA A 445 -5.69 -0.53 -18.93
CA ALA A 445 -6.84 -1.01 -18.16
C ALA A 445 -6.42 -2.23 -17.34
N LEU A 446 -6.33 -2.07 -16.01
CA LEU A 446 -5.94 -3.13 -15.08
C LEU A 446 -7.19 -3.86 -14.58
N HIS A 447 -7.56 -4.95 -15.26
CA HIS A 447 -8.68 -5.80 -14.83
C HIS A 447 -8.32 -6.66 -13.62
N VAL A 448 -7.05 -7.07 -13.51
CA VAL A 448 -6.51 -7.75 -12.34
C VAL A 448 -5.12 -7.19 -12.01
N ILE A 449 -4.86 -6.94 -10.73
CA ILE A 449 -3.58 -6.41 -10.26
C ILE A 449 -2.74 -7.56 -9.70
N HIS A 450 -1.58 -7.80 -10.30
CA HIS A 450 -0.67 -8.83 -9.82
C HIS A 450 -0.20 -8.58 -8.38
N LYS A 451 0.00 -9.66 -7.61
CA LYS A 451 0.60 -9.64 -6.27
C LYS A 451 1.98 -8.94 -6.22
N ASN A 452 2.67 -8.84 -7.35
CA ASN A 452 3.95 -8.16 -7.51
C ASN A 452 3.79 -6.79 -8.18
N ILE A 453 3.78 -5.73 -7.37
CA ILE A 453 3.69 -4.33 -7.81
C ILE A 453 4.90 -3.89 -8.65
N THR A 454 6.06 -4.51 -8.45
CA THR A 454 7.34 -4.10 -9.03
C THR A 454 7.37 -4.28 -10.55
N THR A 455 6.80 -5.39 -11.06
CA THR A 455 6.64 -5.64 -12.49
C THR A 455 5.59 -4.72 -13.13
N SER A 456 4.63 -4.22 -12.36
CA SER A 456 3.65 -3.23 -12.82
C SER A 456 4.27 -1.82 -12.94
N ILE A 457 5.15 -1.44 -12.01
CA ILE A 457 5.90 -0.17 -12.02
C ILE A 457 6.81 -0.05 -13.25
N GLN A 458 7.62 -1.08 -13.52
CA GLN A 458 8.49 -1.07 -14.72
C GLN A 458 7.68 -1.01 -16.02
N PHE A 459 6.52 -1.65 -15.99
CA PHE A 459 5.57 -1.64 -17.08
C PHE A 459 4.98 -0.23 -17.30
N PHE A 460 4.53 0.46 -16.24
CA PHE A 460 4.07 1.85 -16.33
C PHE A 460 5.14 2.80 -16.87
N GLY A 461 6.41 2.60 -16.51
CA GLY A 461 7.52 3.38 -17.06
C GLY A 461 7.74 3.24 -18.57
N ARG A 462 7.05 2.32 -19.25
CA ARG A 462 7.02 2.24 -20.72
C ARG A 462 5.98 3.19 -21.34
N PHE A 463 4.89 3.46 -20.62
CA PHE A 463 3.80 4.34 -21.07
C PHE A 463 4.22 5.81 -21.04
N THR A 464 5.27 6.14 -20.30
CA THR A 464 5.71 7.52 -20.08
C THR A 464 6.83 7.97 -21.01
N ARG A 465 7.27 7.11 -21.94
CA ARG A 465 8.26 7.46 -22.97
C ARG A 465 7.74 8.58 -23.89
N SER A 466 8.60 9.55 -24.16
CA SER A 466 8.41 10.56 -25.21
C SER A 466 8.78 9.97 -26.58
N SER A 467 7.94 10.18 -27.59
CA SER A 467 8.25 9.88 -28.99
C SER A 467 7.96 11.10 -29.85
N SER A 468 8.51 11.13 -31.07
CA SER A 468 8.24 12.16 -32.08
C SER A 468 6.85 12.05 -32.71
N LYS A 469 6.01 11.08 -32.29
CA LYS A 469 4.65 10.86 -32.79
C LYS A 469 3.61 11.66 -32.00
N LYS A 470 2.38 11.76 -32.52
CA LYS A 470 1.22 12.40 -31.85
C LYS A 470 0.76 11.57 -30.63
N VAL A 471 1.53 11.57 -29.54
CA VAL A 471 1.22 10.83 -28.31
C VAL A 471 1.10 11.76 -27.09
N GLY A 472 -0.09 11.83 -26.52
CA GLY A 472 -0.42 12.51 -25.26
C GLY A 472 0.05 11.81 -23.97
N THR A 473 -0.53 12.22 -22.84
CA THR A 473 -0.27 11.71 -21.48
C THR A 473 -0.80 10.28 -21.32
N ALA A 474 -0.12 9.44 -20.55
CA ALA A 474 -0.58 8.08 -20.30
C ALA A 474 -1.74 8.05 -19.29
N THR A 475 -2.67 7.11 -19.44
CA THR A 475 -3.81 6.90 -18.54
C THR A 475 -3.83 5.46 -18.00
N ILE A 476 -3.96 5.29 -16.67
CA ILE A 476 -4.14 4.02 -15.99
C ILE A 476 -5.54 3.98 -15.38
N ILE A 477 -6.27 2.90 -15.61
CA ILE A 477 -7.61 2.67 -15.06
C ILE A 477 -7.59 1.38 -14.23
N ALA A 478 -8.06 1.44 -12.98
CA ALA A 478 -8.08 0.29 -12.07
C ALA A 478 -9.20 0.39 -11.03
N ASN A 479 -9.72 -0.76 -10.58
CA ASN A 479 -10.66 -0.81 -9.46
C ASN A 479 -9.94 -0.64 -8.12
N ILE A 480 -10.38 0.33 -7.31
CA ILE A 480 -9.91 0.56 -5.95
C ILE A 480 -10.89 0.08 -4.88
N GLY A 481 -12.08 -0.44 -5.25
CA GLY A 481 -13.09 -0.94 -4.31
C GLY A 481 -12.62 -2.13 -3.45
N ASP A 482 -11.69 -2.96 -3.93
CA ASP A 482 -11.17 -4.06 -3.12
C ASP A 482 -10.12 -3.57 -2.10
N SER A 483 -10.36 -3.85 -0.81
CA SER A 483 -9.49 -3.48 0.33
C SER A 483 -8.07 -4.02 0.18
N LYS A 484 -7.93 -5.24 -0.36
CA LYS A 484 -6.63 -5.85 -0.67
C LYS A 484 -5.93 -5.13 -1.81
N LEU A 485 -6.63 -4.36 -2.64
CA LEU A 485 -6.08 -3.57 -3.74
C LEU A 485 -5.77 -2.12 -3.33
N LYS A 486 -6.68 -1.40 -2.65
CA LYS A 486 -6.45 -0.01 -2.19
C LYS A 486 -5.21 0.11 -1.31
N ASP A 487 -5.11 -0.77 -0.31
CA ASP A 487 -4.03 -0.76 0.68
C ASP A 487 -2.72 -1.40 0.19
N ASN A 488 -2.74 -2.14 -0.93
CA ASN A 488 -1.52 -2.74 -1.48
C ASN A 488 -1.04 -2.12 -2.78
N LEU A 489 -1.89 -1.46 -3.56
CA LEU A 489 -1.52 -0.80 -4.80
C LEU A 489 -1.11 0.64 -4.49
N LEU A 490 -2.03 1.47 -3.99
CA LEU A 490 -1.77 2.89 -3.74
C LEU A 490 -0.77 3.06 -2.61
N LYS A 491 -1.00 2.46 -1.43
CA LYS A 491 0.01 2.52 -0.35
C LYS A 491 1.36 1.96 -0.79
N LYS A 492 1.49 0.91 -1.61
CA LYS A 492 2.82 0.45 -2.07
C LYS A 492 3.43 1.29 -3.19
N LEU A 493 2.63 1.86 -4.08
CA LEU A 493 3.11 2.83 -5.07
C LEU A 493 3.65 4.07 -4.34
N TYR A 494 2.89 4.60 -3.39
CA TYR A 494 3.24 5.76 -2.57
C TYR A 494 4.27 5.47 -1.45
N ALA A 495 4.38 4.24 -0.96
CA ALA A 495 5.34 3.84 0.08
C ALA A 495 6.67 3.30 -0.44
N LYS A 496 6.74 2.84 -1.69
CA LYS A 496 8.02 2.40 -2.25
C LYS A 496 8.86 3.54 -2.79
N ASP A 497 8.26 4.58 -3.36
CA ASP A 497 8.95 5.78 -3.82
C ASP A 497 8.03 7.01 -3.69
N ALA A 498 8.50 8.06 -2.99
CA ALA A 498 7.76 9.32 -2.80
C ALA A 498 7.28 9.94 -4.12
N ASP A 499 8.06 9.66 -5.16
CA ASP A 499 7.92 10.18 -6.51
C ASP A 499 6.62 9.78 -7.21
N TRP A 500 5.98 8.66 -6.85
CA TRP A 500 4.71 8.26 -7.47
C TRP A 500 3.55 9.19 -7.15
N ASN A 501 3.54 9.83 -5.97
CA ASN A 501 2.53 10.84 -5.63
C ASN A 501 2.56 12.01 -6.63
N ARG A 502 3.76 12.43 -7.07
CA ARG A 502 3.93 13.50 -8.06
C ARG A 502 3.57 13.08 -9.50
N ILE A 503 3.57 11.77 -9.77
CA ILE A 503 3.40 11.22 -11.11
C ILE A 503 1.95 10.91 -11.42
N LEU A 504 1.16 10.51 -10.42
CA LEU A 504 -0.25 10.15 -10.58
C LEU A 504 -1.14 11.38 -10.40
N ARG A 505 -1.66 11.93 -11.51
CA ARG A 505 -2.80 12.84 -11.44
C ARG A 505 -4.07 12.02 -11.34
N THR A 506 -4.87 12.20 -10.31
CA THR A 506 -6.18 11.54 -10.23
C THR A 506 -7.21 12.40 -10.95
N SER A 507 -7.80 11.92 -12.05
CA SER A 507 -8.85 12.66 -12.77
C SER A 507 -10.24 12.33 -12.26
N ASN A 508 -11.03 13.40 -12.05
CA ASN A 508 -12.34 13.40 -11.42
C ASN A 508 -13.43 12.66 -12.20
N GLU A 509 -14.07 11.68 -11.55
CA GLU A 509 -15.51 11.39 -11.68
C GLU A 509 -16.01 10.87 -10.32
N GLY A 510 -16.64 11.75 -9.54
CA GLY A 510 -17.63 11.42 -8.50
C GLY A 510 -17.20 10.65 -7.24
N ILE A 511 -16.00 10.08 -7.15
CA ILE A 511 -15.72 9.09 -6.09
C ILE A 511 -14.53 9.49 -5.22
N ALA A 512 -14.87 9.75 -3.94
CA ALA A 512 -14.03 10.04 -2.76
C ALA A 512 -13.46 11.46 -2.63
N GLU A 513 -14.33 12.41 -2.24
CA GLU A 513 -13.96 13.73 -1.71
C GLU A 513 -12.80 13.67 -0.70
N ASN A 514 -12.74 12.60 0.11
CA ASN A 514 -11.67 12.38 1.09
C ASN A 514 -10.29 12.07 0.45
N LEU A 515 -10.24 11.32 -0.66
CA LEU A 515 -8.98 11.07 -1.37
C LEU A 515 -8.45 12.35 -2.01
N ASN A 516 -9.35 13.18 -2.55
CA ASN A 516 -9.02 14.49 -3.11
C ASN A 516 -8.59 15.48 -2.01
N LYS A 517 -9.24 15.46 -0.85
CA LYS A 517 -8.87 16.29 0.32
C LYS A 517 -7.45 15.95 0.79
N GLU A 518 -7.12 14.68 0.98
CA GLU A 518 -5.76 14.26 1.33
C GLU A 518 -4.74 14.68 0.26
N GLU A 519 -5.03 14.41 -1.01
CA GLU A 519 -4.12 14.73 -2.11
C GLU A 519 -3.85 16.24 -2.19
N SER A 520 -4.91 17.05 -2.13
CA SER A 520 -4.81 18.51 -2.12
C SER A 520 -4.05 19.05 -0.90
N PHE A 521 -4.10 18.35 0.24
CA PHE A 521 -3.36 18.70 1.44
C PHE A 521 -1.85 18.47 1.25
N PHE A 522 -1.45 17.28 0.75
CA PHE A 522 -0.04 16.95 0.59
C PHE A 522 0.65 17.72 -0.53
N GLN A 523 -0.07 18.13 -1.58
CA GLN A 523 0.48 18.95 -2.67
C GLN A 523 0.93 20.34 -2.23
N LYS A 524 0.42 20.84 -1.08
CA LYS A 524 0.71 22.16 -0.54
C LYS A 524 1.92 22.17 0.39
N PHE A 525 2.72 21.11 0.43
CA PHE A 525 3.99 21.15 1.16
C PHE A 525 5.12 21.65 0.26
N VAL A 526 5.84 22.66 0.72
CA VAL A 526 7.13 23.05 0.16
C VAL A 526 8.19 22.10 0.71
N GLU A 527 8.63 21.19 -0.14
CA GLU A 527 9.66 20.19 0.16
C GLU A 527 11.04 20.69 -0.29
N ASP A 528 11.53 21.81 0.26
CA ASP A 528 12.85 22.34 -0.13
C ASP A 528 14.01 21.47 0.41
N GLU A 529 13.79 20.69 1.48
CA GLU A 529 14.89 19.97 2.16
C GLU A 529 14.55 18.56 2.70
N ILE A 530 13.31 18.03 2.58
CA ILE A 530 13.08 16.60 2.86
C ILE A 530 13.78 15.77 1.79
N PRO A 531 14.64 14.81 2.14
CA PRO A 531 15.22 13.91 1.15
C PRO A 531 14.08 13.26 0.37
N TYR A 532 14.16 13.21 -0.97
CA TYR A 532 13.26 12.47 -1.87
C TYR A 532 12.90 11.03 -1.42
N LYS A 533 13.56 10.51 -0.37
CA LYS A 533 13.39 9.21 0.25
C LYS A 533 12.29 9.12 1.33
N ILE A 534 11.70 10.23 1.83
CA ILE A 534 10.67 10.16 2.89
C ILE A 534 9.34 10.77 2.41
N PRO A 535 8.39 9.96 1.93
CA PRO A 535 7.07 10.44 1.53
C PRO A 535 6.26 10.85 2.77
N LEU A 536 5.88 12.13 2.88
CA LEU A 536 5.08 12.66 4.01
C LEU A 536 3.79 11.88 4.26
N ARG A 537 3.17 11.37 3.19
CA ARG A 537 1.93 10.58 3.24
C ARG A 537 2.06 9.28 4.05
N ASN A 538 3.27 8.76 4.21
CA ASN A 538 3.51 7.54 4.99
C ASN A 538 3.86 7.83 6.46
N ILE A 539 3.90 9.11 6.84
CA ILE A 539 4.11 9.51 8.22
C ILE A 539 2.76 9.46 8.92
N THR A 540 2.59 8.48 9.79
CA THR A 540 1.40 8.32 10.62
C THR A 540 1.78 8.56 12.09
N PRO A 541 1.71 9.80 12.60
CA PRO A 541 2.01 10.07 14.01
C PRO A 541 1.03 9.35 14.94
N ALA A 542 1.53 8.85 16.06
CA ALA A 542 0.68 8.57 17.21
C ALA A 542 0.06 9.89 17.69
N LEU A 543 -1.24 9.90 17.97
CA LEU A 543 -1.94 11.10 18.43
C LEU A 543 -1.45 11.48 19.84
N SER A 544 -0.58 12.47 19.91
CA SER A 544 0.03 12.98 21.13
C SER A 544 0.46 14.42 20.85
N THR A 545 0.18 15.35 21.74
CA THR A 545 0.58 16.74 21.52
C THR A 545 0.77 17.47 22.83
N VAL A 546 1.79 18.32 22.88
CA VAL A 546 1.95 19.35 23.91
C VAL A 546 1.28 20.62 23.39
N VAL A 547 0.43 21.24 24.21
CA VAL A 547 -0.40 22.37 23.82
C VAL A 547 0.09 23.65 24.50
N TYR A 548 0.38 24.66 23.70
CA TYR A 548 0.73 26.00 24.13
C TYR A 548 -0.33 27.00 23.72
N LYS A 549 -0.73 27.88 24.64
CA LYS A 549 -1.55 29.05 24.36
C LYS A 549 -0.67 30.19 23.85
N VAL A 550 -1.06 30.77 22.72
CA VAL A 550 -0.36 31.89 22.08
C VAL A 550 -1.04 33.19 22.50
N ASN A 551 -0.36 33.97 23.32
CA ASN A 551 -0.93 35.20 23.91
C ASN A 551 -0.67 36.45 23.06
N SER A 552 0.13 36.33 22.00
CA SER A 552 0.37 37.43 21.06
C SER A 552 -0.89 37.80 20.30
N SER A 553 -1.12 39.10 20.11
CA SER A 553 -2.18 39.63 19.24
C SER A 553 -1.86 39.46 17.75
N ASN A 554 -0.57 39.39 17.39
CA ASN A 554 -0.06 39.16 16.03
C ASN A 554 1.15 38.20 16.09
N PRO A 555 0.92 36.89 16.33
CA PRO A 555 2.00 35.91 16.34
C PRO A 555 2.59 35.77 14.92
N LEU A 556 3.91 35.89 14.82
CA LEU A 556 4.63 35.67 13.58
C LEU A 556 4.98 34.19 13.47
N TRP A 557 4.29 33.47 12.58
CA TRP A 557 4.65 32.11 12.21
C TRP A 557 5.99 32.11 11.46
N ARG A 558 7.04 31.56 12.09
CA ARG A 558 8.43 31.52 11.59
C ARG A 558 8.95 30.07 11.57
N PRO A 559 8.39 29.20 10.74
CA PRO A 559 8.75 27.78 10.69
C PRO A 559 10.25 27.59 10.40
N GLU A 560 10.90 28.47 9.65
CA GLU A 560 12.33 28.43 9.32
C GLU A 560 13.26 28.50 10.55
N LYS A 561 12.79 29.08 11.66
CA LYS A 561 13.57 29.21 12.91
C LYS A 561 13.71 27.91 13.69
N HIS A 562 13.07 26.82 13.26
CA HIS A 562 13.32 25.50 13.84
C HIS A 562 14.80 25.08 13.72
N LYS A 563 15.52 25.53 12.69
CA LYS A 563 16.93 25.19 12.45
C LYS A 563 17.81 25.52 13.65
N ASP A 564 17.60 26.70 14.25
CA ASP A 564 18.30 27.15 15.47
C ASP A 564 18.23 26.12 16.62
N PHE A 565 17.10 25.42 16.76
CA PHE A 565 16.88 24.43 17.84
C PHE A 565 17.70 23.15 17.62
N PHE A 566 17.81 22.68 16.38
CA PHE A 566 18.53 21.45 16.04
C PHE A 566 20.05 21.69 15.87
N GLU A 567 20.45 22.85 15.32
CA GLU A 567 21.86 23.25 15.22
C GLU A 567 22.54 23.31 16.59
N LYS A 568 21.87 23.91 17.59
CA LYS A 568 22.36 23.97 18.98
C LYS A 568 22.58 22.57 19.58
N ARG A 569 21.83 21.56 19.13
CA ARG A 569 21.90 20.17 19.59
C ARG A 569 22.85 19.30 18.74
N LYS A 570 23.51 19.88 17.73
CA LYS A 570 24.34 19.16 16.75
C LYS A 570 23.58 18.00 16.07
N THR A 571 22.27 18.15 15.91
CA THR A 571 21.42 17.16 15.24
C THR A 571 21.16 17.59 13.81
N GLN A 572 21.18 16.64 12.88
CA GLN A 572 20.77 16.90 11.50
C GLN A 572 19.25 16.90 11.47
N SER A 573 18.62 17.85 10.77
CA SER A 573 17.18 17.88 10.59
C SER A 573 16.81 18.15 9.15
N VAL A 574 15.72 17.53 8.71
CA VAL A 574 15.06 17.79 7.42
C VAL A 574 13.61 18.13 7.70
N PHE A 575 12.99 18.99 6.89
CA PHE A 575 11.65 19.49 7.18
C PHE A 575 10.84 19.80 5.92
N ALA A 576 9.53 19.81 6.06
CA ALA A 576 8.59 20.35 5.08
C ALA A 576 7.59 21.26 5.77
N VAL A 577 7.28 22.37 5.10
CA VAL A 577 6.32 23.38 5.57
C VAL A 577 5.10 23.33 4.66
N HIS A 578 3.91 23.39 5.25
CA HIS A 578 2.67 23.52 4.51
C HIS A 578 2.43 24.99 4.13
N GLU A 579 2.06 25.28 2.88
CA GLU A 579 1.90 26.63 2.34
C GLU A 579 0.70 27.38 2.94
N GLU A 580 -0.43 26.70 3.11
CA GLU A 580 -1.66 27.33 3.61
C GLU A 580 -1.90 27.16 5.12
N LYS A 581 -1.56 26.00 5.69
CA LYS A 581 -1.68 25.76 7.13
C LYS A 581 -0.39 26.15 7.83
N ASN A 582 -0.48 26.71 9.03
CA ASN A 582 0.68 26.92 9.90
C ASN A 582 1.18 25.58 10.47
N LEU A 583 1.80 24.77 9.61
CA LEU A 583 2.20 23.39 9.88
C LEU A 583 3.61 23.14 9.35
N ILE A 584 4.45 22.56 10.19
CA ILE A 584 5.79 22.08 9.82
C ILE A 584 5.99 20.66 10.35
N VAL A 585 6.54 19.80 9.49
CA VAL A 585 6.94 18.42 9.80
C VAL A 585 8.45 18.37 9.76
N ILE A 586 9.08 17.86 10.82
CA ILE A 586 10.53 17.84 10.97
C ILE A 586 10.97 16.42 11.33
N ILE A 587 11.99 15.92 10.66
CA ILE A 587 12.64 14.66 10.98
C ILE A 587 14.07 14.97 11.37
N SER A 588 14.41 14.67 12.61
CA SER A 588 15.76 14.86 13.12
C SER A 588 16.50 13.52 13.21
N ARG A 589 17.81 13.56 12.99
CA ARG A 589 18.74 12.46 13.18
C ARG A 589 19.79 12.90 14.19
N SER A 590 19.87 12.16 15.28
CA SER A 590 20.95 12.28 16.26
C SER A 590 21.84 11.04 16.24
N GLN A 591 23.11 11.24 16.57
CA GLN A 591 24.08 10.17 16.75
C GLN A 591 24.37 10.04 18.24
N THR A 592 24.10 8.87 18.79
CA THR A 592 24.36 8.54 20.19
C THR A 592 25.26 7.31 20.27
N THR A 593 26.12 7.23 21.27
CA THR A 593 26.87 6.00 21.54
C THR A 593 25.92 4.88 21.98
N VAL A 594 26.31 3.62 21.81
CA VAL A 594 25.54 2.51 22.37
C VAL A 594 25.53 2.58 23.89
N LYS A 595 24.37 2.34 24.52
CA LYS A 595 24.23 2.46 25.99
C LYS A 595 25.01 1.40 26.78
N TRP A 596 25.42 0.31 26.12
CA TRP A 596 26.08 -0.84 26.75
C TRP A 596 27.60 -0.88 26.54
N GLY A 597 28.20 0.10 25.87
CA GLY A 597 29.65 0.15 25.66
C GLY A 597 30.13 1.43 24.98
N VAL A 598 31.43 1.73 25.09
CA VAL A 598 32.06 2.87 24.41
C VAL A 598 32.93 2.30 23.30
N ILE A 599 32.39 2.26 22.08
CA ILE A 599 33.07 1.78 20.88
C ILE A 599 32.89 2.89 19.84
N ASP A 600 33.99 3.56 19.46
CA ASP A 600 33.94 4.76 18.61
C ASP A 600 33.28 4.50 17.23
N ASP A 601 33.41 3.28 16.72
CA ASP A 601 32.82 2.86 15.45
C ASP A 601 31.34 2.44 15.56
N LEU A 602 30.80 2.27 16.79
CA LEU A 602 29.43 1.78 17.01
C LEU A 602 28.51 2.90 17.50
N ILE A 603 27.95 3.62 16.53
CA ILE A 603 27.07 4.76 16.75
C ILE A 603 25.62 4.37 16.46
N ASN A 604 24.73 4.56 17.43
CA ASN A 604 23.29 4.50 17.24
C ASN A 604 22.82 5.76 16.52
N ASN A 605 22.17 5.59 15.37
CA ASN A 605 21.42 6.65 14.72
C ASN A 605 19.99 6.62 15.23
N VAL A 606 19.58 7.65 15.96
CA VAL A 606 18.22 7.80 16.48
C VAL A 606 17.50 8.82 15.62
N TYR A 607 16.37 8.43 15.04
CA TYR A 607 15.49 9.29 14.26
C TYR A 607 14.28 9.71 15.10
N GLU A 608 13.96 10.99 15.09
CA GLU A 608 12.82 11.54 15.81
C GLU A 608 11.94 12.37 14.85
N LEU A 609 10.63 12.17 14.93
CA LEU A 609 9.62 12.94 14.20
C LEU A 609 9.10 14.06 15.09
N PHE A 610 8.94 15.25 14.53
CA PHE A 610 8.24 16.38 15.13
C PHE A 610 7.19 16.91 14.17
N ILE A 611 6.00 17.23 14.69
CA ILE A 611 4.96 17.93 13.92
C ILE A 611 4.53 19.13 14.77
N VAL A 612 4.69 20.33 14.23
CA VAL A 612 4.29 21.57 14.89
C VAL A 612 3.17 22.20 14.09
N TYR A 613 2.02 22.38 14.73
CA TYR A 613 0.80 22.89 14.12
C TYR A 613 0.22 24.04 14.93
N TYR A 614 -0.02 25.19 14.30
CA TYR A 614 -0.62 26.35 14.94
C TYR A 614 -2.02 26.62 14.38
N ASN A 615 -3.04 26.61 15.25
CA ASN A 615 -4.39 27.05 14.90
C ASN A 615 -4.57 28.53 15.33
N PRO A 616 -4.67 29.48 14.38
CA PRO A 616 -4.79 30.89 14.68
C PRO A 616 -6.15 31.28 15.27
N ILE A 617 -7.23 30.57 14.90
CA ILE A 617 -8.59 30.82 15.40
C ILE A 617 -8.66 30.51 16.90
N GLN A 618 -8.09 29.37 17.30
CA GLN A 618 -8.07 28.93 18.70
C GLN A 618 -6.91 29.55 19.50
N LYS A 619 -5.94 30.19 18.82
CA LYS A 619 -4.67 30.68 19.40
C LYS A 619 -3.91 29.60 20.16
N LEU A 620 -3.89 28.38 19.62
CA LEU A 620 -3.21 27.22 20.19
C LEU A 620 -2.12 26.69 19.26
N LEU A 621 -0.95 26.42 19.82
CA LEU A 621 0.17 25.74 19.17
C LEU A 621 0.29 24.31 19.72
N PHE A 622 0.31 23.34 18.82
CA PHE A 622 0.38 21.92 19.09
C PHE A 622 1.75 21.38 18.65
N ILE A 623 2.42 20.63 19.53
CA ILE A 623 3.71 19.98 19.23
C ILE A 623 3.61 18.48 19.50
N ASN A 624 3.61 17.70 18.42
CA ASN A 624 3.82 16.25 18.47
C ASN A 624 5.30 15.91 18.34
N SER A 625 5.74 14.87 19.04
CA SER A 625 7.07 14.30 18.91
C SER A 625 7.01 12.78 19.12
N SER A 626 7.83 12.02 18.39
CA SER A 626 8.04 10.60 18.68
C SER A 626 8.80 10.37 19.99
N ASN A 627 9.51 11.40 20.48
CA ASN A 627 10.10 11.42 21.81
C ASN A 627 9.20 12.23 22.77
N ASN A 628 8.55 11.54 23.71
CA ASN A 628 7.63 12.18 24.65
C ASN A 628 8.30 12.69 25.93
N GLY A 629 9.64 12.67 26.01
CA GLY A 629 10.39 13.03 27.23
C GLY A 629 10.51 14.53 27.51
N SER A 630 10.14 15.40 26.57
CA SER A 630 10.23 16.86 26.71
C SER A 630 8.92 17.57 26.35
N LEU A 631 8.81 18.85 26.74
CA LEU A 631 7.70 19.73 26.38
C LEU A 631 7.99 20.59 25.14
N TYR A 632 9.26 20.67 24.71
CA TYR A 632 9.68 21.39 23.51
C TYR A 632 9.38 22.90 23.50
N GLU A 633 9.38 23.54 24.66
CA GLU A 633 9.13 24.99 24.80
C GLU A 633 10.14 25.85 24.02
N GLU A 634 11.44 25.51 24.03
CA GLU A 634 12.45 26.23 23.22
C GLU A 634 12.11 26.17 21.72
N LEU A 635 11.65 25.03 21.21
CA LEU A 635 11.24 24.89 19.81
C LEU A 635 9.99 25.73 19.51
N ALA A 636 9.01 25.72 20.43
CA ALA A 636 7.81 26.54 20.34
C ALA A 636 8.16 28.04 20.25
N LYS A 637 9.01 28.55 21.16
CA LYS A 637 9.44 29.95 21.19
C LYS A 637 10.16 30.36 19.92
N LYS A 638 10.99 29.47 19.36
CA LYS A 638 11.68 29.72 18.09
C LYS A 638 10.71 29.89 16.92
N ILE A 639 9.67 29.06 16.86
CA ILE A 639 8.73 29.03 15.73
C ILE A 639 7.69 30.15 15.79
N ILE A 640 7.14 30.48 16.97
CA ILE A 640 6.01 31.43 17.07
C ILE A 640 6.28 32.67 17.94
N GLY A 641 7.42 32.71 18.63
CA GLY A 641 7.83 33.80 19.54
C GLY A 641 7.65 33.48 21.02
N ASP A 642 8.14 34.38 21.87
CA ASP A 642 8.24 34.15 23.32
C ASP A 642 6.92 34.30 24.10
N GLN A 643 5.88 34.87 23.48
CA GLN A 643 4.58 35.10 24.10
C GLN A 643 3.68 33.85 24.06
N ILE A 644 4.21 32.74 24.58
CA ILE A 644 3.50 31.48 24.71
C ILE A 644 3.52 31.01 26.16
N ASN A 645 2.41 30.41 26.58
CA ASN A 645 2.34 29.71 27.86
C ASN A 645 1.92 28.27 27.60
N LEU A 646 2.47 27.32 28.34
CA LEU A 646 1.90 25.99 28.40
C LEU A 646 0.44 26.13 28.85
N ILE A 647 -0.47 25.37 28.23
CA ILE A 647 -1.86 25.42 28.67
C ILE A 647 -1.98 25.03 30.15
N ASN A 648 -2.83 25.72 30.89
CA ASN A 648 -2.93 25.54 32.33
C ASN A 648 -3.50 24.15 32.68
N GLU A 649 -3.25 23.74 33.93
CA GLU A 649 -3.61 22.40 34.40
C GLU A 649 -5.14 22.17 34.42
N SER A 650 -5.96 23.18 34.69
CA SER A 650 -7.42 23.01 34.69
C SER A 650 -7.99 22.83 33.28
N ASP A 651 -7.56 23.66 32.33
CA ASP A 651 -8.09 23.64 30.96
C ASP A 651 -7.71 22.34 30.24
N ILE A 652 -6.55 21.72 30.55
CA ILE A 652 -6.15 20.46 29.90
C ILE A 652 -7.16 19.34 30.14
N TYR A 653 -7.85 19.34 31.28
CA TYR A 653 -8.87 18.34 31.60
C TYR A 653 -10.14 18.50 30.78
N LYS A 654 -10.40 19.68 30.19
CA LYS A 654 -11.50 19.88 29.23
C LYS A 654 -11.37 18.99 28.00
N SER A 655 -10.17 18.48 27.70
CA SER A 655 -9.98 17.46 26.66
C SER A 655 -10.84 16.21 26.87
N LEU A 656 -11.25 15.91 28.10
CA LEU A 656 -12.11 14.78 28.48
C LEU A 656 -13.62 15.08 28.35
N HIS A 657 -14.01 16.32 28.08
CA HIS A 657 -15.41 16.70 27.87
C HIS A 657 -15.99 15.97 26.64
N GLU A 658 -17.29 15.68 26.64
CA GLU A 658 -17.98 14.89 25.58
C GLU A 658 -17.34 13.52 25.30
N VAL A 659 -16.67 12.94 26.30
CA VAL A 659 -16.26 11.53 26.24
C VAL A 659 -17.26 10.73 27.04
N GLU A 660 -18.25 10.20 26.32
CA GLU A 660 -19.33 9.41 26.89
C GLU A 660 -18.82 8.08 27.43
N GLN A 661 -19.32 7.68 28.59
CA GLN A 661 -18.91 6.47 29.32
C GLN A 661 -17.39 6.41 29.58
N LEU A 662 -16.77 7.55 29.91
CA LEU A 662 -15.34 7.61 30.21
C LEU A 662 -14.98 6.72 31.41
N GLU A 663 -14.11 5.75 31.15
CA GLU A 663 -13.51 4.86 32.13
C GLU A 663 -12.01 5.12 32.21
N LEU A 664 -11.52 5.48 33.39
CA LEU A 664 -10.10 5.70 33.65
C LEU A 664 -9.42 4.41 34.13
N PHE A 665 -8.31 4.05 33.48
CA PHE A 665 -7.51 2.88 33.88
C PHE A 665 -6.27 3.26 34.67
N ASN A 666 -5.78 4.47 34.46
CA ASN A 666 -4.53 4.98 35.00
C ASN A 666 -4.75 6.43 35.42
N LEU A 667 -4.50 6.69 36.69
CA LEU A 667 -4.66 7.99 37.32
C LEU A 667 -3.40 8.28 38.15
N GLY A 668 -2.63 9.27 37.71
CA GLY A 668 -1.56 9.87 38.49
C GLY A 668 -2.11 11.01 39.33
N VAL A 669 -1.80 11.04 40.62
CA VAL A 669 -2.19 12.10 41.56
C VAL A 669 -0.98 12.67 42.29
N LYS A 670 -1.10 13.92 42.73
CA LYS A 670 -0.16 14.61 43.60
C LYS A 670 -0.91 15.19 44.81
N PRO A 671 -0.34 15.16 46.03
CA PRO A 671 -0.93 15.82 47.17
C PRO A 671 -0.92 17.34 46.97
N ILE A 672 -1.95 18.02 47.49
CA ILE A 672 -2.02 19.49 47.50
C ILE A 672 -1.17 20.07 48.65
N SER A 673 -0.92 19.30 49.71
CA SER A 673 -0.05 19.64 50.84
C SER A 673 1.37 19.04 50.73
N GLU A 674 2.38 19.74 51.22
CA GLU A 674 3.82 19.38 51.18
C GLU A 674 4.24 18.24 52.13
N GLU A 675 3.59 17.08 52.08
CA GLU A 675 4.10 15.89 52.76
C GLU A 675 4.70 14.87 51.77
N SER A 676 5.77 14.22 52.23
CA SER A 676 6.85 13.46 51.56
C SER A 676 6.59 12.50 50.38
N ILE A 677 5.39 12.43 49.80
CA ILE A 677 5.07 11.62 48.61
C ILE A 677 4.85 12.55 47.40
N SER A 678 5.83 12.61 46.49
CA SER A 678 5.86 13.60 45.39
C SER A 678 4.94 13.28 44.20
N TYR A 679 4.51 12.02 44.03
CA TYR A 679 3.62 11.57 42.96
C TYR A 679 3.18 10.13 43.23
N THR A 680 1.90 9.79 43.03
CA THR A 680 1.40 8.41 43.12
C THR A 680 0.65 8.05 41.84
N GLN A 681 0.95 6.89 41.28
CA GLN A 681 0.25 6.37 40.11
C GLN A 681 -0.63 5.19 40.50
N LEU A 682 -1.90 5.29 40.15
CA LEU A 682 -2.95 4.36 40.55
C LEU A 682 -3.51 3.69 39.30
N PHE A 683 -3.68 2.37 39.39
CA PHE A 683 -4.18 1.54 38.30
C PHE A 683 -5.42 0.78 38.76
N GLY A 684 -6.40 0.64 37.85
CA GLY A 684 -7.61 -0.15 38.08
C GLY A 684 -8.36 0.26 39.34
N ARG A 685 -8.41 -0.63 40.35
CA ARG A 685 -9.21 -0.49 41.58
C ARG A 685 -8.96 0.80 42.38
N ASN A 686 -7.74 1.33 42.40
CA ASN A 686 -7.40 2.50 43.22
C ASN A 686 -7.77 3.82 42.55
N VAL A 687 -8.30 3.79 41.32
CA VAL A 687 -8.70 5.01 40.59
C VAL A 687 -9.93 5.66 41.23
N GLY A 688 -10.89 4.86 41.74
CA GLY A 688 -12.11 5.37 42.36
C GLY A 688 -11.86 6.23 43.60
N GLU A 689 -11.05 5.73 44.55
CA GLU A 689 -10.69 6.48 45.77
C GLU A 689 -9.95 7.78 45.45
N ALA A 690 -9.08 7.77 44.45
CA ALA A 690 -8.36 8.97 44.03
C ALA A 690 -9.24 9.97 43.28
N LEU A 691 -10.28 9.52 42.58
CA LEU A 691 -11.30 10.42 42.02
C LEU A 691 -12.09 11.11 43.14
N ASP A 692 -12.39 10.42 44.24
CA ASP A 692 -13.01 11.04 45.42
C ASP A 692 -12.10 12.10 46.05
N ASP A 693 -10.79 11.80 46.20
CA ASP A 693 -9.80 12.76 46.70
C ASP A 693 -9.67 14.00 45.80
N ILE A 694 -9.72 13.83 44.47
CA ILE A 694 -9.72 14.94 43.52
C ILE A 694 -11.01 15.77 43.63
N THR A 695 -12.16 15.10 43.73
CA THR A 695 -13.47 15.77 43.85
C THR A 695 -13.58 16.52 45.18
N LYS A 696 -12.94 16.03 46.24
CA LYS A 696 -12.87 16.66 47.58
C LYS A 696 -11.71 17.63 47.74
N GLU A 697 -10.96 17.93 46.67
CA GLU A 697 -9.82 18.85 46.65
C GLU A 697 -8.71 18.51 47.67
N THR A 698 -8.48 17.23 47.97
CA THR A 698 -7.36 16.77 48.83
C THR A 698 -6.12 16.40 48.02
N LYS A 699 -6.29 16.04 46.74
CA LYS A 699 -5.22 15.74 45.78
C LYS A 699 -5.50 16.38 44.43
N ALA A 700 -4.46 16.77 43.72
CA ALA A 700 -4.55 17.24 42.34
C ALA A 700 -4.30 16.07 41.37
N SER A 701 -5.07 16.01 40.29
CA SER A 701 -4.77 15.11 39.17
C SER A 701 -3.45 15.53 38.51
N ALA A 702 -2.68 14.56 38.03
CA ALA A 702 -1.42 14.79 37.34
C ALA A 702 -1.41 14.16 35.95
N ASN A 703 -1.90 12.92 35.83
CA ASN A 703 -2.05 12.22 34.55
C ASN A 703 -3.34 11.41 34.55
N LEU A 704 -4.14 11.51 33.51
CA LEU A 704 -5.37 10.75 33.32
C LEU A 704 -5.24 9.95 32.03
N PHE A 705 -5.66 8.70 32.03
CA PHE A 705 -5.80 7.93 30.81
C PHE A 705 -6.96 6.93 30.90
N GLY A 706 -7.82 6.96 29.88
CA GLY A 706 -9.05 6.18 29.84
C GLY A 706 -9.54 5.86 28.44
N LYS A 707 -10.69 5.18 28.39
CA LYS A 707 -11.46 4.87 27.18
C LYS A 707 -12.90 5.36 27.32
N GLY A 708 -13.55 5.66 26.20
CA GLY A 708 -14.96 6.02 26.14
C GLY A 708 -15.41 6.12 24.68
N PHE A 709 -16.49 6.88 24.46
CA PHE A 709 -17.04 7.16 23.14
C PHE A 709 -17.08 8.66 22.90
N SER A 710 -16.76 9.09 21.68
CA SER A 710 -16.94 10.48 21.24
C SER A 710 -17.55 10.45 19.85
N ASN A 711 -18.62 11.21 19.65
CA ASN A 711 -19.41 11.20 18.41
C ASN A 711 -19.80 9.78 17.97
N GLY A 712 -20.07 8.90 18.94
CA GLY A 712 -20.45 7.52 18.67
C GLY A 712 -19.33 6.64 18.11
N GLU A 713 -18.07 7.06 18.22
CA GLU A 713 -16.88 6.26 17.91
C GLU A 713 -16.08 5.95 19.18
N ARG A 714 -15.51 4.75 19.25
CA ARG A 714 -14.67 4.35 20.37
C ARG A 714 -13.38 5.16 20.36
N MET A 715 -12.98 5.69 21.50
CA MET A 715 -11.71 6.38 21.63
C MET A 715 -11.00 6.08 22.95
N THR A 716 -9.68 6.19 22.91
CA THR A 716 -8.87 6.37 24.12
C THR A 716 -8.45 7.82 24.22
N ILE A 717 -8.32 8.32 25.44
CA ILE A 717 -7.81 9.65 25.67
C ILE A 717 -7.03 9.70 26.97
N GLY A 718 -5.93 10.44 26.95
CA GLY A 718 -5.22 10.82 28.14
C GLY A 718 -4.78 12.26 28.10
N CYS A 719 -4.62 12.83 29.28
CA CYS A 719 -4.11 14.16 29.46
C CYS A 719 -3.20 14.24 30.70
N SER A 720 -2.28 15.19 30.68
CA SER A 720 -1.32 15.46 31.74
C SER A 720 -1.40 16.92 32.14
N SER A 721 -1.26 17.19 33.43
CA SER A 721 -1.14 18.55 33.96
C SER A 721 0.05 19.32 33.33
N LYS A 722 1.03 18.61 32.74
CA LYS A 722 2.12 19.18 31.93
C LYS A 722 1.69 19.59 30.51
N GLY A 723 0.43 19.94 30.30
CA GLY A 723 -0.11 20.46 29.04
C GLY A 723 -0.06 19.49 27.85
N ARG A 724 -0.12 18.18 28.11
CA ARG A 724 -0.08 17.13 27.06
C ARG A 724 -1.41 16.40 26.96
N VAL A 725 -1.88 16.14 25.74
CA VAL A 725 -3.03 15.28 25.43
C VAL A 725 -2.58 14.17 24.47
N TRP A 726 -3.07 12.94 24.64
CA TRP A 726 -2.73 11.82 23.77
C TRP A 726 -3.86 10.79 23.63
N SER A 727 -3.73 9.92 22.63
CA SER A 727 -4.57 8.75 22.36
C SER A 727 -3.69 7.58 21.89
N ARG A 728 -4.15 6.34 22.01
CA ARG A 728 -3.48 5.15 21.42
C ARG A 728 -3.64 5.08 19.90
N MET A 729 -4.45 5.96 19.31
CA MET A 729 -4.66 6.00 17.86
C MET A 729 -3.44 6.53 17.11
N ILE A 730 -3.22 5.98 15.91
CA ILE A 730 -2.22 6.41 14.94
C ILE A 730 -2.98 6.87 13.72
N LYS A 731 -2.71 8.10 13.25
CA LYS A 731 -3.48 8.77 12.20
C LYS A 731 -2.56 9.42 11.17
N THR A 732 -3.11 9.82 10.02
CA THR A 732 -2.38 10.63 9.03
C THR A 732 -2.15 12.07 9.56
N ILE A 733 -1.26 12.83 8.91
CA ILE A 733 -0.99 14.23 9.28
C ILE A 733 -2.25 15.13 9.21
N PRO A 734 -3.10 15.06 8.15
CA PRO A 734 -4.37 15.80 8.12
C PRO A 734 -5.30 15.46 9.30
N GLU A 735 -5.52 14.16 9.54
CA GLU A 735 -6.36 13.68 10.65
C GLU A 735 -5.78 14.10 12.02
N PHE A 736 -4.46 14.15 12.17
CA PHE A 736 -3.81 14.69 13.38
C PHE A 736 -4.16 16.17 13.59
N CYS A 737 -4.16 16.98 12.52
CA CYS A 737 -4.53 18.39 12.61
C CYS A 737 -6.02 18.55 13.01
N GLU A 738 -6.91 17.77 12.39
CA GLU A 738 -8.34 17.76 12.73
C GLU A 738 -8.58 17.35 14.19
N TRP A 739 -7.84 16.34 14.67
CA TRP A 739 -7.87 15.93 16.07
C TRP A 739 -7.37 17.04 17.00
N CYS A 740 -6.29 17.74 16.64
CA CYS A 740 -5.82 18.91 17.40
C CYS A 740 -6.85 20.03 17.44
N ASP A 741 -7.52 20.33 16.33
CA ASP A 741 -8.58 21.35 16.27
C ASP A 741 -9.77 20.97 17.16
N GLY A 742 -10.19 19.70 17.15
CA GLY A 742 -11.27 19.19 18.00
C GLY A 742 -10.92 19.28 19.49
N ILE A 743 -9.70 18.89 19.87
CA ILE A 743 -9.22 19.03 21.25
C ILE A 743 -9.12 20.51 21.63
N GLY A 744 -8.53 21.34 20.77
CA GLY A 744 -8.35 22.77 21.00
C GLY A 744 -9.66 23.50 21.24
N GLY A 745 -10.73 23.13 20.53
CA GLY A 745 -12.07 23.68 20.73
C GLY A 745 -12.59 23.45 22.15
N LYS A 746 -12.36 22.26 22.72
CA LYS A 746 -12.71 21.95 24.11
C LYS A 746 -11.84 22.73 25.09
N LEU A 747 -10.53 22.82 24.84
CA LEU A 747 -9.57 23.48 25.72
C LEU A 747 -9.85 24.99 25.90
N VAL A 748 -10.32 25.67 24.84
CA VAL A 748 -10.59 27.12 24.89
C VAL A 748 -12.03 27.48 25.24
N ASN A 749 -12.93 26.49 25.36
CA ASN A 749 -14.33 26.74 25.66
C ASN A 749 -14.50 27.17 27.14
N PRO A 750 -15.04 28.36 27.43
CA PRO A 750 -15.27 28.84 28.79
C PRO A 750 -16.46 28.14 29.48
N ASP A 751 -17.40 27.56 28.72
CA ASP A 751 -18.63 26.96 29.25
C ASP A 751 -18.40 25.55 29.81
N ILE A 752 -17.23 24.96 29.58
CA ILE A 752 -16.88 23.64 30.10
C ILE A 752 -16.33 23.76 31.52
N ASN A 753 -17.09 23.25 32.49
CA ASN A 753 -16.64 23.10 33.87
C ASN A 753 -15.94 21.75 34.09
N VAL A 754 -14.70 21.79 34.58
CA VAL A 754 -13.87 20.60 34.82
C VAL A 754 -14.40 19.74 35.96
N GLN A 755 -15.04 20.34 36.97
CA GLN A 755 -15.59 19.58 38.10
C GLN A 755 -16.70 18.63 37.64
N ASP A 756 -17.55 19.09 36.74
CA ASP A 756 -18.65 18.28 36.19
C ASP A 756 -18.09 17.05 35.47
N ILE A 757 -17.00 17.20 34.71
CA ILE A 757 -16.32 16.08 34.03
C ILE A 757 -15.99 14.97 35.02
N PHE A 758 -15.35 15.27 36.15
CA PHE A 758 -14.96 14.27 37.15
C PHE A 758 -16.15 13.60 37.85
N GLN A 759 -17.29 14.28 37.98
CA GLN A 759 -18.50 13.70 38.57
C GLN A 759 -19.11 12.59 37.71
N PHE A 760 -19.04 12.72 36.39
CA PHE A 760 -19.60 11.77 35.42
C PHE A 760 -18.65 10.62 35.05
N ILE A 761 -17.39 10.64 35.49
CA ILE A 761 -16.47 9.51 35.28
C ILE A 761 -16.96 8.28 36.07
N ALA A 762 -17.11 7.16 35.37
CA ALA A 762 -17.55 5.92 35.99
C ALA A 762 -16.52 5.43 37.02
N LYS A 763 -16.91 5.37 38.30
CA LYS A 763 -16.02 4.97 39.39
C LYS A 763 -15.97 3.43 39.50
N PRO A 764 -14.78 2.81 39.51
CA PRO A 764 -14.66 1.38 39.76
C PRO A 764 -14.96 1.09 41.24
N VAL A 765 -15.98 0.28 41.50
CA VAL A 765 -16.37 -0.16 42.85
C VAL A 765 -16.28 -1.68 42.94
N ARG A 766 -15.62 -2.20 43.97
CA ARG A 766 -15.59 -3.65 44.22
C ARG A 766 -16.92 -4.09 44.82
N VAL A 767 -17.63 -5.00 44.17
CA VAL A 767 -18.98 -5.42 44.60
C VAL A 767 -19.11 -6.96 44.67
N PRO A 768 -18.72 -7.58 45.79
CA PRO A 768 -19.14 -8.92 46.13
C PRO A 768 -20.28 -8.86 47.16
N PRO A 769 -21.54 -9.20 46.81
CA PRO A 769 -22.08 -9.36 45.45
C PRO A 769 -22.32 -8.01 44.75
N TYR A 770 -22.57 -8.03 43.42
CA TYR A 770 -23.05 -6.87 42.69
C TYR A 770 -24.45 -6.44 43.18
N PRO A 771 -24.86 -5.16 43.00
CA PRO A 771 -26.13 -4.66 43.54
C PRO A 771 -27.34 -5.49 43.12
N LYS A 772 -28.25 -5.77 44.06
CA LYS A 772 -29.40 -6.68 43.85
C LYS A 772 -30.35 -6.20 42.76
N GLU A 773 -30.49 -4.89 42.67
CA GLU A 773 -31.32 -4.20 41.68
C GLU A 773 -30.75 -4.30 40.25
N CYS A 774 -29.45 -4.59 40.10
CA CYS A 774 -28.79 -4.68 38.81
C CYS A 774 -28.87 -6.11 38.25
N LYS A 775 -29.73 -6.33 37.24
CA LYS A 775 -29.86 -7.63 36.56
C LYS A 775 -28.83 -7.80 35.43
N PRO A 776 -27.98 -8.86 35.43
CA PRO A 776 -27.05 -9.11 34.34
C PRO A 776 -27.80 -9.60 33.09
N ILE A 777 -27.47 -9.03 31.93
CA ILE A 777 -28.19 -9.28 30.66
C ILE A 777 -27.30 -9.79 29.53
N SER A 778 -25.97 -9.62 29.63
CA SER A 778 -25.03 -10.12 28.62
C SER A 778 -23.62 -10.27 29.15
N ILE A 779 -22.85 -11.13 28.49
CA ILE A 779 -21.40 -11.27 28.65
C ILE A 779 -20.71 -11.07 27.29
N MET A 780 -19.53 -10.47 27.28
CA MET A 780 -18.76 -10.22 26.07
C MET A 780 -17.28 -10.53 26.30
N TRP A 781 -16.58 -10.88 25.23
CA TRP A 781 -15.11 -10.92 25.23
C TRP A 781 -14.53 -9.54 25.58
N ASN A 782 -13.34 -9.55 26.21
CA ASN A 782 -12.61 -8.33 26.51
C ASN A 782 -12.37 -7.51 25.23
N ASP A 783 -12.60 -6.20 25.30
CA ASP A 783 -12.48 -5.32 24.14
C ASP A 783 -11.06 -5.34 23.54
N GLU A 784 -10.00 -5.54 24.35
CA GLU A 784 -8.62 -5.56 23.85
C GLU A 784 -8.35 -6.64 22.81
N LEU A 785 -9.11 -7.74 22.82
CA LEU A 785 -8.92 -8.86 21.90
C LEU A 785 -9.19 -8.49 20.44
N TYR A 786 -10.02 -7.47 20.22
CA TYR A 786 -10.37 -7.00 18.88
C TYR A 786 -9.42 -5.94 18.32
N PHE A 787 -8.54 -5.37 19.15
CA PHE A 787 -7.70 -4.23 18.77
C PHE A 787 -6.21 -4.57 18.57
N ARG A 788 -5.76 -5.76 19.00
CA ARG A 788 -4.35 -6.15 18.80
C ARG A 788 -4.19 -6.78 17.42
N GLU A 789 -3.13 -6.40 16.71
CA GLU A 789 -2.72 -7.05 15.45
C GLU A 789 -2.24 -8.50 15.62
N THR A 790 -2.14 -8.98 16.86
CA THR A 790 -1.84 -10.39 17.16
C THR A 790 -3.09 -11.22 17.06
N ASP A 791 -3.09 -12.20 16.16
CA ASP A 791 -4.16 -13.19 16.09
C ASP A 791 -4.23 -13.98 17.41
N PHE A 792 -5.37 -13.85 18.09
CA PHE A 792 -5.72 -14.63 19.26
C PHE A 792 -6.41 -15.93 18.83
N PHE A 793 -6.01 -17.06 19.40
CA PHE A 793 -6.58 -18.36 19.05
C PHE A 793 -7.09 -19.11 20.28
N ILE A 794 -8.15 -19.89 20.08
CA ILE A 794 -8.64 -20.88 21.03
C ILE A 794 -8.52 -22.24 20.35
N ASN A 795 -7.75 -23.16 20.95
CA ASN A 795 -7.47 -24.49 20.41
C ASN A 795 -6.99 -24.49 18.94
N GLY A 796 -6.23 -23.47 18.53
CA GLY A 796 -5.67 -23.34 17.17
C GLY A 796 -6.62 -22.71 16.12
N HIS A 797 -7.84 -22.37 16.50
CA HIS A 797 -8.79 -21.63 15.67
C HIS A 797 -8.90 -20.18 16.13
N SER A 798 -9.18 -19.24 15.22
CA SER A 798 -9.31 -17.83 15.59
C SER A 798 -10.36 -17.66 16.70
N PHE A 799 -10.09 -16.83 17.71
CA PHE A 799 -11.05 -16.58 18.78
C PHE A 799 -12.38 -16.02 18.26
N HIS A 800 -12.39 -15.38 17.08
CA HIS A 800 -13.59 -14.89 16.40
C HIS A 800 -14.61 -16.01 16.10
N ASN A 801 -14.15 -17.26 16.02
CA ASN A 801 -15.01 -18.42 15.78
C ASN A 801 -15.72 -18.90 17.07
N PHE A 802 -15.37 -18.35 18.24
CA PHE A 802 -15.91 -18.76 19.53
C PHE A 802 -16.85 -17.70 20.10
N LYS A 803 -18.08 -18.12 20.39
CA LYS A 803 -19.12 -17.33 21.03
C LYS A 803 -19.06 -17.47 22.54
N ILE A 804 -19.27 -16.37 23.27
CA ILE A 804 -19.47 -16.35 24.72
C ILE A 804 -20.91 -15.90 25.04
N SER A 805 -21.67 -16.70 25.80
CA SER A 805 -23.09 -16.44 26.09
C SER A 805 -23.38 -16.58 27.59
N LEU A 806 -24.16 -15.65 28.14
CA LEU A 806 -24.55 -15.63 29.56
C LEU A 806 -25.82 -16.47 29.76
N ASP A 807 -25.83 -17.30 30.80
CA ASP A 807 -27.04 -17.99 31.28
C ASP A 807 -27.73 -17.12 32.33
N ILE A 808 -28.67 -16.29 31.89
CA ILE A 808 -29.35 -15.29 32.71
C ILE A 808 -30.21 -15.96 33.81
N GLU A 809 -30.83 -17.10 33.52
CA GLU A 809 -31.74 -17.78 34.45
C GLU A 809 -30.98 -18.48 35.58
N LYS A 810 -29.81 -19.04 35.28
CA LYS A 810 -28.98 -19.73 36.26
C LYS A 810 -28.13 -18.76 37.10
N SER A 811 -27.84 -17.58 36.58
CA SER A 811 -27.02 -16.56 37.24
C SER A 811 -27.73 -15.90 38.42
N ARG A 812 -27.02 -15.67 39.52
CA ARG A 812 -27.52 -15.07 40.78
C ARG A 812 -26.51 -14.10 41.38
N GLU A 813 -26.92 -13.36 42.41
CA GLU A 813 -26.02 -12.50 43.20
C GLU A 813 -24.79 -13.30 43.65
N GLY A 814 -23.60 -12.84 43.23
CA GLY A 814 -22.32 -13.47 43.57
C GLY A 814 -21.90 -14.66 42.69
N GLN A 815 -22.75 -15.17 41.79
CA GLN A 815 -22.37 -16.25 40.87
C GLN A 815 -23.03 -16.14 39.50
N LEU A 816 -22.21 -15.96 38.46
CA LEU A 816 -22.67 -15.86 37.07
C LEU A 816 -22.29 -17.13 36.31
N TYR A 817 -23.18 -17.62 35.44
CA TYR A 817 -22.94 -18.78 34.58
C TYR A 817 -22.90 -18.36 33.11
N PHE A 818 -21.94 -18.89 32.36
CA PHE A 818 -21.79 -18.59 30.94
C PHE A 818 -21.21 -19.78 30.18
N SER A 819 -21.42 -19.82 28.86
CA SER A 819 -20.88 -20.84 27.97
C SER A 819 -19.98 -20.22 26.92
N ILE A 820 -18.97 -20.99 26.49
CA ILE A 820 -18.13 -20.69 25.34
C ILE A 820 -18.29 -21.81 24.33
N SER A 821 -18.66 -21.49 23.09
CA SER A 821 -18.89 -22.49 22.05
C SER A 821 -18.48 -22.03 20.65
N ASP A 822 -18.10 -22.97 19.79
CA ASP A 822 -17.85 -22.71 18.36
C ASP A 822 -18.92 -23.35 17.45
N SER A 823 -18.82 -23.09 16.15
CA SER A 823 -19.68 -23.70 15.13
C SER A 823 -19.34 -25.17 14.84
N SER A 824 -18.24 -25.70 15.39
CA SER A 824 -17.73 -27.08 15.25
C SER A 824 -18.05 -28.03 16.42
N LEU A 825 -19.04 -27.68 17.27
CA LEU A 825 -19.55 -28.48 18.41
C LEU A 825 -18.68 -28.46 19.68
N LEU A 826 -17.60 -27.69 19.75
CA LEU A 826 -16.93 -27.45 21.03
C LEU A 826 -17.83 -26.53 21.87
N SER A 827 -18.25 -26.98 23.05
CA SER A 827 -19.01 -26.17 23.99
C SER A 827 -18.58 -26.47 25.42
N SER A 828 -18.30 -25.41 26.18
CA SER A 828 -17.86 -25.49 27.57
C SER A 828 -18.60 -24.49 28.43
N VAL A 829 -19.03 -24.92 29.62
CA VAL A 829 -19.78 -24.10 30.58
C VAL A 829 -18.87 -23.71 31.73
N TYR A 830 -18.90 -22.43 32.10
CA TYR A 830 -18.11 -21.83 33.15
C TYR A 830 -18.99 -21.07 34.14
N SER A 831 -18.42 -20.77 35.30
CA SER A 831 -19.02 -19.92 36.30
C SER A 831 -18.01 -18.92 36.86
N LEU A 832 -18.39 -17.65 36.92
CA LEU A 832 -17.68 -16.61 37.67
C LEU A 832 -18.28 -16.52 39.07
N VAL A 833 -17.48 -16.86 40.08
CA VAL A 833 -17.87 -16.78 41.49
C VAL A 833 -17.22 -15.56 42.11
N LEU A 834 -18.01 -14.67 42.73
CA LEU A 834 -17.53 -13.50 43.46
C LEU A 834 -17.38 -13.85 44.95
N SER A 835 -16.32 -13.36 45.58
CA SER A 835 -15.97 -13.65 46.97
C SER A 835 -15.81 -12.36 47.76
N GLU A 836 -16.44 -12.31 48.92
CA GLU A 836 -16.31 -11.22 49.90
C GLU A 836 -14.95 -11.20 50.61
N ASN A 837 -14.12 -12.23 50.44
CA ASN A 837 -12.85 -12.33 51.14
C ASN A 837 -11.88 -11.21 50.68
N LYS A 838 -11.53 -10.33 51.63
CA LYS A 838 -10.61 -9.20 51.41
C LYS A 838 -9.16 -9.63 51.19
N ASN A 839 -8.78 -10.85 51.58
CA ASN A 839 -7.43 -11.40 51.46
C ASN A 839 -7.23 -12.26 50.20
N SER A 840 -8.25 -12.45 49.36
CA SER A 840 -8.16 -13.14 48.07
C SER A 840 -8.31 -12.15 46.90
N ARG A 841 -8.22 -12.64 45.65
CA ARG A 841 -8.50 -11.84 44.45
C ARG A 841 -9.94 -11.30 44.38
N GLY A 842 -10.87 -11.88 45.16
CA GLY A 842 -12.28 -11.47 45.16
C GLY A 842 -13.17 -12.16 44.14
N TYR A 843 -12.60 -12.99 43.27
CA TYR A 843 -13.36 -13.76 42.28
C TYR A 843 -12.59 -15.02 41.84
N SER A 844 -13.30 -15.98 41.23
CA SER A 844 -12.71 -17.14 40.57
C SER A 844 -13.54 -17.60 39.37
N TYR A 845 -12.85 -18.13 38.35
CA TYR A 845 -13.48 -18.77 37.19
C TYR A 845 -13.42 -20.29 37.37
N LEU A 846 -14.60 -20.93 37.41
CA LEU A 846 -14.74 -22.38 37.55
C LEU A 846 -15.28 -22.98 36.26
N LYS A 847 -14.67 -24.05 35.77
CA LYS A 847 -15.24 -24.86 34.68
C LYS A 847 -16.27 -25.81 35.26
N ILE A 848 -17.47 -25.80 34.71
CA ILE A 848 -18.59 -26.64 35.14
C ILE A 848 -18.68 -27.91 34.29
N SER A 849 -18.55 -27.78 32.96
CA SER A 849 -18.61 -28.92 32.03
C SER A 849 -18.02 -28.56 30.65
N GLY A 850 -17.80 -29.58 29.80
CA GLY A 850 -17.35 -29.42 28.42
C GLY A 850 -15.85 -29.59 28.18
N ASN A 851 -15.37 -29.15 27.02
CA ASN A 851 -13.97 -29.31 26.59
C ASN A 851 -13.01 -28.35 27.30
N ASP A 852 -11.73 -28.71 27.38
CA ASP A 852 -10.69 -27.76 27.78
C ASP A 852 -10.40 -26.80 26.63
N LEU A 853 -10.53 -25.50 26.95
CA LEU A 853 -10.27 -24.42 26.00
C LEU A 853 -8.93 -23.80 26.37
N MET A 854 -7.96 -23.94 25.46
CA MET A 854 -6.62 -23.38 25.58
C MET A 854 -6.51 -22.17 24.68
N PHE A 855 -6.11 -21.05 25.27
CA PHE A 855 -5.96 -19.77 24.60
C PHE A 855 -4.48 -19.54 24.25
N SER A 856 -4.21 -19.05 23.05
CA SER A 856 -2.84 -18.79 22.58
C SER A 856 -2.70 -17.45 21.86
N PHE A 857 -1.59 -16.76 22.12
CA PHE A 857 -1.24 -15.48 21.50
C PHE A 857 0.28 -15.27 21.48
N GLY A 858 0.81 -14.66 20.41
CA GLY A 858 2.25 -14.37 20.28
C GLY A 858 3.15 -15.61 20.03
N ARG A 859 4.43 -15.52 20.43
CA ARG A 859 5.41 -16.61 20.27
C ARG A 859 5.36 -17.59 21.45
N ASN A 860 4.39 -18.52 21.40
CA ASN A 860 4.35 -19.83 22.09
C ASN A 860 4.07 -19.90 23.61
N GLU A 861 2.97 -19.33 24.12
CA GLU A 861 2.37 -19.81 25.38
C GLU A 861 0.88 -20.16 25.17
N ASN A 862 0.49 -21.38 25.55
CA ASN A 862 -0.91 -21.81 25.62
C ASN A 862 -1.33 -21.77 27.10
N ILE A 863 -2.30 -20.91 27.43
CA ILE A 863 -2.83 -20.79 28.79
C ILE A 863 -4.28 -21.31 28.84
N SER A 864 -4.74 -21.76 30.00
CA SER A 864 -6.14 -22.15 30.15
C SER A 864 -7.07 -20.94 30.02
N ILE A 865 -8.32 -21.12 29.60
CA ILE A 865 -9.27 -20.00 29.50
C ILE A 865 -9.51 -19.30 30.85
N GLN A 866 -9.42 -20.03 31.97
CA GLN A 866 -9.53 -19.45 33.32
C GLN A 866 -8.33 -18.55 33.66
N GLU A 867 -7.12 -18.95 33.28
CA GLU A 867 -5.93 -18.12 33.43
C GLU A 867 -5.99 -16.90 32.51
N PHE A 868 -6.43 -17.10 31.27
CA PHE A 868 -6.64 -16.04 30.30
C PHE A 868 -7.60 -14.96 30.81
N PHE A 869 -8.73 -15.34 31.41
CA PHE A 869 -9.68 -14.38 31.99
C PHE A 869 -9.14 -13.60 33.20
N ASN A 870 -8.02 -13.99 33.79
CA ASN A 870 -7.35 -13.14 34.78
C ASN A 870 -6.68 -11.93 34.15
N GLU A 871 -6.15 -12.07 32.93
CA GLU A 871 -5.50 -10.97 32.19
C GLU A 871 -6.50 -10.22 31.31
N PHE A 872 -7.40 -10.94 30.64
CA PHE A 872 -8.40 -10.40 29.72
C PHE A 872 -9.82 -10.79 30.18
N PRO A 873 -10.32 -10.19 31.28
CA PRO A 873 -11.62 -10.55 31.84
C PRO A 873 -12.76 -10.25 30.86
N PRO A 874 -13.77 -11.13 30.77
CA PRO A 874 -14.98 -10.84 30.02
C PRO A 874 -15.76 -9.69 30.67
N ILE A 875 -16.58 -9.03 29.86
CA ILE A 875 -17.37 -7.86 30.24
C ILE A 875 -18.79 -8.32 30.50
N ILE A 876 -19.29 -8.14 31.72
CA ILE A 876 -20.69 -8.36 32.06
C ILE A 876 -21.43 -7.03 31.99
N ARG A 877 -22.59 -7.00 31.34
CA ARG A 877 -23.46 -5.81 31.30
C ARG A 877 -24.78 -6.07 31.98
N PHE A 878 -25.32 -5.01 32.58
CA PHE A 878 -26.54 -5.00 33.35
C PHE A 878 -27.64 -4.17 32.66
N ALA A 879 -28.89 -4.41 33.04
CA ALA A 879 -30.07 -3.79 32.44
C ALA A 879 -30.17 -2.27 32.63
N ASP A 880 -29.48 -1.73 33.63
CA ASP A 880 -29.35 -0.30 33.93
C ASP A 880 -28.20 0.37 33.15
N SER A 881 -27.60 -0.32 32.17
CA SER A 881 -26.40 0.07 31.43
C SER A 881 -25.08 0.04 32.22
N SER A 882 -25.11 -0.36 33.50
CA SER A 882 -23.90 -0.61 34.28
C SER A 882 -23.12 -1.81 33.72
N LYS A 883 -21.84 -1.90 34.06
CA LYS A 883 -20.96 -3.00 33.60
C LYS A 883 -20.01 -3.48 34.69
N MET A 884 -19.52 -4.71 34.57
CA MET A 884 -18.59 -5.32 35.51
C MET A 884 -17.52 -6.14 34.78
N TYR A 885 -16.28 -6.07 35.29
CA TYR A 885 -15.19 -6.97 34.94
C TYR A 885 -14.76 -7.67 36.23
N ASN A 886 -14.75 -9.00 36.26
CA ASN A 886 -14.47 -9.76 37.49
C ASN A 886 -15.40 -9.31 38.65
N ASP A 887 -14.85 -8.67 39.68
CA ASP A 887 -15.56 -8.10 40.84
C ASP A 887 -15.59 -6.56 40.86
N ILE A 888 -15.16 -5.89 39.78
CA ILE A 888 -15.12 -4.43 39.64
C ILE A 888 -16.32 -3.96 38.81
N PHE A 889 -17.21 -3.20 39.44
CA PHE A 889 -18.45 -2.68 38.86
C PHE A 889 -18.37 -1.18 38.59
N PHE A 890 -18.98 -0.78 37.48
CA PHE A 890 -19.06 0.59 36.99
C PHE A 890 -20.53 0.95 36.83
N GLU A 891 -21.00 1.83 37.72
CA GLU A 891 -22.35 2.36 37.72
C GLU A 891 -22.57 3.33 36.54
N PHE A 892 -23.76 3.30 35.95
CA PHE A 892 -24.19 4.26 34.94
C PHE A 892 -24.83 5.51 35.59
N LYS A 893 -24.26 6.70 35.38
CA LYS A 893 -24.58 7.94 36.14
C LYS A 893 -25.24 9.07 35.33
N TYR A 894 -25.74 8.80 34.13
CA TYR A 894 -26.28 9.83 33.26
C TYR A 894 -27.75 10.16 33.56
N ASP A 895 -28.13 11.44 33.50
CA ASP A 895 -29.52 11.89 33.66
C ASP A 895 -30.34 11.57 32.40
N ILE A 896 -31.41 10.80 32.59
CA ILE A 896 -32.18 10.22 31.48
C ILE A 896 -33.29 11.17 31.06
N GLN A 897 -33.14 11.78 29.88
CA GLN A 897 -34.22 12.52 29.25
C GLN A 897 -35.29 11.57 28.69
N ALA A 898 -36.57 11.97 28.77
CA ALA A 898 -37.67 11.19 28.18
C ALA A 898 -37.58 11.18 26.65
N PHE A 899 -37.92 10.05 26.03
CA PHE A 899 -37.93 9.90 24.57
C PHE A 899 -38.95 10.84 23.92
N ASN A 900 -38.59 11.43 22.77
CA ASN A 900 -39.49 12.31 22.02
C ASN A 900 -40.60 11.49 21.32
N PRO A 901 -41.89 11.65 21.70
CA PRO A 901 -42.99 10.87 21.10
C PRO A 901 -43.17 11.09 19.60
N ALA A 902 -42.69 12.21 19.05
CA ALA A 902 -42.74 12.50 17.61
C ALA A 902 -41.86 11.56 16.77
N ARG A 903 -40.85 10.92 17.40
CA ARG A 903 -39.97 9.92 16.76
C ARG A 903 -40.52 8.50 16.78
N ILE A 904 -41.71 8.29 17.35
CA ILE A 904 -42.36 6.98 17.42
C ILE A 904 -43.15 6.74 16.14
N GLU A 905 -42.84 5.66 15.44
CA GLU A 905 -43.57 5.15 14.29
C GLU A 905 -44.72 4.25 14.74
N THR A 906 -45.84 4.28 14.01
CA THR A 906 -47.03 3.50 14.32
C THR A 906 -47.47 2.65 13.16
N MET A 907 -48.02 1.47 13.45
CA MET A 907 -48.62 0.58 12.47
C MET A 907 -50.00 0.12 12.95
N ASP A 908 -50.95 0.00 12.02
CA ASP A 908 -52.26 -0.60 12.28
C ASP A 908 -52.18 -2.13 12.09
N TRP A 909 -51.61 -2.79 13.10
CA TRP A 909 -51.44 -4.24 13.13
C TRP A 909 -52.75 -5.01 12.90
N LYS A 910 -53.88 -4.44 13.33
CA LYS A 910 -55.20 -5.08 13.17
C LYS A 910 -55.68 -5.00 11.73
N ALA A 911 -55.54 -3.85 11.07
CA ALA A 911 -55.85 -3.73 9.64
C ALA A 911 -54.95 -4.63 8.77
N MET A 912 -53.72 -4.88 9.23
CA MET A 912 -52.76 -5.78 8.59
C MET A 912 -53.04 -7.27 8.88
N GLY A 913 -54.06 -7.60 9.69
CA GLY A 913 -54.42 -8.99 10.02
C GLY A 913 -53.45 -9.68 10.99
N VAL A 914 -52.64 -8.94 11.73
CA VAL A 914 -51.62 -9.47 12.64
C VAL A 914 -52.21 -9.78 14.01
N ASP A 915 -51.97 -11.00 14.49
CA ASP A 915 -52.16 -11.36 15.89
C ASP A 915 -50.93 -10.95 16.70
N ILE A 916 -51.06 -9.85 17.44
CA ILE A 916 -49.98 -9.24 18.22
C ILE A 916 -49.46 -10.15 19.35
N THR A 917 -50.11 -11.30 19.62
CA THR A 917 -49.62 -12.31 20.57
C THR A 917 -48.67 -13.33 19.93
N LYS A 918 -48.51 -13.28 18.60
CA LYS A 918 -47.62 -14.16 17.81
C LYS A 918 -46.40 -13.40 17.31
N GLU A 919 -45.26 -13.60 17.98
CA GLU A 919 -43.97 -13.00 17.61
C GLU A 919 -43.37 -13.63 16.36
N SER A 920 -43.03 -14.92 16.44
CA SER A 920 -42.21 -15.60 15.43
C SER A 920 -42.97 -15.98 14.17
N GLN A 921 -42.33 -15.76 13.01
CA GLN A 921 -42.86 -16.14 11.69
C GLN A 921 -42.96 -17.65 11.50
N PHE A 922 -42.30 -18.45 12.32
CA PHE A 922 -42.36 -19.91 12.25
C PHE A 922 -43.01 -20.46 13.50
N ASP A 923 -43.79 -21.54 13.39
CA ASP A 923 -44.26 -22.27 14.57
C ASP A 923 -43.08 -22.83 15.41
N LYS A 924 -43.34 -23.33 16.62
CA LYS A 924 -42.27 -23.83 17.52
C LYS A 924 -41.41 -24.93 16.90
N ARG A 925 -41.94 -25.71 15.94
CA ARG A 925 -41.20 -26.76 15.23
C ARG A 925 -40.49 -26.26 13.97
N LYS A 926 -40.77 -25.03 13.55
CA LYS A 926 -40.29 -24.40 12.32
C LYS A 926 -40.66 -25.17 11.05
N GLU A 927 -41.88 -25.71 11.04
CA GLU A 927 -42.47 -26.49 9.95
C GLU A 927 -43.46 -25.65 9.13
N TYR A 928 -44.15 -24.68 9.75
CA TYR A 928 -45.15 -23.84 9.09
C TYR A 928 -44.87 -22.35 9.31
N VAL A 929 -45.08 -21.55 8.27
CA VAL A 929 -45.01 -20.09 8.32
C VAL A 929 -46.33 -19.53 8.86
N ARG A 930 -46.25 -18.61 9.81
CA ARG A 930 -47.37 -17.89 10.43
C ARG A 930 -47.50 -16.51 9.80
N GLU A 931 -48.35 -16.41 8.78
CA GLU A 931 -48.58 -15.16 8.03
C GLU A 931 -49.20 -14.06 8.89
N ASP A 932 -49.87 -14.41 9.99
CA ASP A 932 -50.48 -13.49 10.95
C ASP A 932 -49.55 -13.07 12.11
N SER A 933 -48.25 -13.34 11.98
CA SER A 933 -47.25 -13.00 13.01
C SER A 933 -46.61 -11.63 12.80
N ILE A 934 -46.05 -11.08 13.87
CA ILE A 934 -45.35 -9.79 13.87
C ILE A 934 -44.13 -9.84 12.95
N GLN A 935 -43.26 -10.84 13.10
CA GLN A 935 -42.04 -10.95 12.28
C GLN A 935 -42.35 -11.13 10.79
N TYR A 936 -43.33 -11.97 10.43
CA TYR A 936 -43.71 -12.17 9.01
C TYR A 936 -44.17 -10.86 8.38
N GLN A 937 -45.08 -10.14 9.04
CA GLN A 937 -45.59 -8.90 8.50
C GLN A 937 -44.51 -7.82 8.42
N MET A 938 -43.61 -7.75 9.40
CA MET A 938 -42.45 -6.85 9.34
C MET A 938 -41.57 -7.17 8.12
N ILE A 939 -41.25 -8.44 7.87
CA ILE A 939 -40.48 -8.84 6.67
C ILE A 939 -41.18 -8.38 5.39
N GLN A 940 -42.50 -8.57 5.29
CA GLN A 940 -43.29 -8.13 4.13
C GLN A 940 -43.27 -6.60 3.95
N GLU A 941 -43.30 -5.82 5.02
CA GLU A 941 -43.16 -4.36 4.93
C GLU A 941 -41.76 -3.93 4.48
N LEU A 942 -40.71 -4.60 4.99
CA LEU A 942 -39.33 -4.33 4.58
C LEU A 942 -39.07 -4.71 3.12
N GLU A 943 -39.71 -5.77 2.61
CA GLU A 943 -39.56 -6.21 1.22
C GLU A 943 -40.05 -5.17 0.20
N LYS A 944 -41.04 -4.34 0.57
CA LYS A 944 -41.56 -3.24 -0.26
C LYS A 944 -40.52 -2.15 -0.53
N ASP A 945 -39.52 -2.01 0.32
CA ASP A 945 -38.40 -1.10 0.12
C ASP A 945 -37.28 -1.76 -0.69
N ASN A 946 -37.05 -1.23 -1.90
CA ASN A 946 -36.05 -1.72 -2.84
C ASN A 946 -34.60 -1.45 -2.41
N ASP A 947 -34.39 -0.59 -1.41
CA ASP A 947 -33.07 -0.30 -0.87
C ASP A 947 -32.56 -1.41 0.06
N TYR A 948 -33.45 -2.22 0.65
CA TYR A 948 -33.04 -3.47 1.32
C TYR A 948 -32.53 -4.46 0.29
N LYS A 949 -31.21 -4.70 0.32
CA LYS A 949 -30.54 -5.71 -0.52
C LYS A 949 -30.50 -7.06 0.17
N ILE A 950 -30.50 -7.07 1.50
CA ILE A 950 -30.62 -8.27 2.34
C ILE A 950 -31.72 -8.05 3.38
N ILE A 951 -32.57 -9.07 3.54
CA ILE A 951 -33.44 -9.24 4.71
C ILE A 951 -33.19 -10.66 5.21
N PHE A 952 -32.75 -10.79 6.46
CA PHE A 952 -32.30 -12.05 7.03
C PHE A 952 -33.06 -12.37 8.32
N ASP A 953 -33.66 -13.56 8.35
CA ASP A 953 -34.36 -14.15 9.49
C ASP A 953 -33.36 -14.71 10.51
N ASP A 954 -33.06 -13.90 11.53
CA ASP A 954 -32.16 -14.29 12.61
C ASP A 954 -32.90 -14.78 13.87
N ASP A 955 -34.22 -15.02 13.80
CA ASP A 955 -35.03 -15.58 14.88
C ASP A 955 -34.53 -16.97 15.31
N ASP A 956 -33.85 -17.05 16.44
CA ASP A 956 -33.49 -18.29 17.16
C ASP A 956 -32.68 -17.97 18.43
N LYS A 957 -32.39 -19.00 19.22
CA LYS A 957 -31.38 -18.87 20.29
C LYS A 957 -30.11 -18.24 19.71
N ASP A 958 -29.53 -17.31 20.48
CA ASP A 958 -28.25 -16.69 20.20
C ASP A 958 -28.25 -15.72 18.98
N GLU A 959 -29.41 -15.16 18.62
CA GLU A 959 -29.58 -14.12 17.60
C GLU A 959 -28.87 -12.78 17.92
N VAL A 960 -28.64 -12.00 16.85
CA VAL A 960 -28.28 -10.57 16.91
C VAL A 960 -29.52 -9.73 17.16
N SER A 961 -30.55 -9.96 16.37
CA SER A 961 -31.90 -9.37 16.40
C SER A 961 -32.85 -10.34 15.72
N ASP A 962 -34.17 -10.14 15.81
CA ASP A 962 -35.13 -11.04 15.15
C ASP A 962 -35.00 -10.98 13.62
N ILE A 963 -34.90 -9.76 13.08
CA ILE A 963 -34.73 -9.50 11.64
C ILE A 963 -33.53 -8.58 11.46
N ILE A 964 -32.68 -8.90 10.48
CA ILE A 964 -31.56 -8.07 10.05
C ILE A 964 -31.84 -7.57 8.63
N GLY A 965 -32.03 -6.27 8.47
CA GLY A 965 -32.10 -5.60 7.17
C GLY A 965 -30.75 -4.96 6.83
N ILE A 966 -30.30 -5.09 5.58
CA ILE A 966 -29.08 -4.42 5.11
C ILE A 966 -29.35 -3.67 3.81
N LYS A 967 -29.01 -2.37 3.81
CA LYS A 967 -29.09 -1.48 2.65
C LYS A 967 -27.70 -1.08 2.18
N TYR A 968 -27.50 -1.12 0.87
CA TYR A 968 -26.43 -0.42 0.18
C TYR A 968 -26.95 0.10 -1.16
N PHE A 969 -26.36 1.19 -1.64
CA PHE A 969 -26.82 1.89 -2.84
C PHE A 969 -25.83 1.66 -3.98
N GLU A 970 -26.25 1.02 -5.07
CA GLU A 970 -25.34 0.65 -6.17
C GLU A 970 -24.70 1.86 -6.86
N ASN A 971 -25.38 3.01 -6.85
CA ASN A 971 -24.87 4.26 -7.40
C ASN A 971 -24.02 5.06 -6.39
N ASP A 972 -24.05 4.68 -5.12
CA ASP A 972 -23.34 5.36 -4.04
C ASP A 972 -22.94 4.37 -2.94
N TYR A 973 -21.77 3.76 -3.14
CA TYR A 973 -21.17 2.85 -2.16
C TYR A 973 -20.60 3.56 -0.92
N SER A 974 -20.85 4.86 -0.72
CA SER A 974 -20.36 5.63 0.44
C SER A 974 -21.02 5.25 1.76
N LYS A 975 -22.10 4.46 1.74
CA LYS A 975 -22.89 4.13 2.93
C LYS A 975 -23.44 2.70 2.90
N VAL A 976 -23.35 2.04 4.05
CA VAL A 976 -24.06 0.78 4.34
C VAL A 976 -24.91 0.98 5.58
N VAL A 977 -26.17 0.54 5.54
CA VAL A 977 -27.08 0.60 6.68
C VAL A 977 -27.40 -0.80 7.15
N PHE A 978 -27.19 -1.07 8.43
CA PHE A 978 -27.65 -2.26 9.13
C PHE A 978 -28.84 -1.86 10.00
N ASP A 979 -30.00 -2.41 9.72
CA ASP A 979 -31.23 -2.26 10.49
C ASP A 979 -31.46 -3.54 11.31
N LEU A 980 -31.40 -3.42 12.63
CA LEU A 980 -31.55 -4.54 13.58
C LEU A 980 -32.91 -4.41 14.26
N TYR A 981 -33.88 -5.23 13.84
CA TYR A 981 -35.24 -5.21 14.37
C TYR A 981 -35.41 -6.21 15.51
N HIS A 982 -35.75 -5.72 16.69
CA HIS A 982 -36.13 -6.53 17.85
C HIS A 982 -37.65 -6.58 17.98
N CYS A 983 -38.26 -7.72 17.68
CA CYS A 983 -39.70 -7.93 17.68
C CYS A 983 -40.14 -8.58 18.99
N LYS A 984 -41.25 -8.11 19.57
CA LYS A 984 -41.80 -8.77 20.76
C LYS A 984 -43.32 -8.90 20.72
N PHE A 985 -43.84 -10.08 21.06
CA PHE A 985 -45.29 -10.26 21.24
C PHE A 985 -45.82 -9.45 22.41
N SER A 986 -47.12 -9.17 22.38
CA SER A 986 -47.87 -8.64 23.51
C SER A 986 -48.41 -9.75 24.40
N LYS A 987 -48.34 -9.56 25.72
CA LYS A 987 -48.95 -10.49 26.69
C LYS A 987 -50.48 -10.47 26.68
N LYS A 988 -51.11 -9.52 25.97
CA LYS A 988 -52.56 -9.40 25.82
C LYS A 988 -52.91 -9.27 24.34
N ASP A 989 -54.15 -9.60 24.03
CA ASP A 989 -54.80 -9.45 22.72
C ASP A 989 -55.00 -7.99 22.28
N THR A 990 -54.86 -7.03 23.21
CA THR A 990 -55.12 -5.60 22.98
C THR A 990 -53.92 -4.71 23.34
N PRO A 991 -53.57 -3.73 22.48
CA PRO A 991 -52.54 -2.73 22.79
C PRO A 991 -52.90 -1.88 24.02
N GLY A 992 -51.88 -1.53 24.81
CA GLY A 992 -52.04 -0.76 26.04
C GLY A 992 -50.80 0.07 26.39
N ALA A 993 -50.60 0.33 27.68
CA ALA A 993 -49.49 1.14 28.20
C ALA A 993 -48.65 0.36 29.23
N ARG A 994 -48.44 -0.94 28.96
CA ARG A 994 -47.76 -1.84 29.89
C ARG A 994 -46.25 -1.68 29.78
N LEU A 995 -45.61 -1.36 30.90
CA LEU A 995 -44.15 -1.21 30.96
C LEU A 995 -43.43 -2.55 30.72
N ASP A 996 -44.02 -3.64 31.18
CA ASP A 996 -43.61 -5.03 30.95
C ASP A 996 -43.40 -5.40 29.47
N ASP A 997 -44.18 -4.80 28.57
CA ASP A 997 -44.07 -5.04 27.13
C ASP A 997 -42.77 -4.39 26.58
N LEU A 998 -42.20 -3.39 27.25
CA LEU A 998 -41.00 -2.68 26.81
C LEU A 998 -39.69 -3.18 27.45
N TYR A 999 -39.69 -3.71 28.67
CA TYR A 999 -38.45 -4.08 29.37
C TYR A 999 -37.56 -5.04 28.56
N THR A 1000 -38.15 -6.13 28.05
CA THR A 1000 -37.40 -7.15 27.31
C THR A 1000 -36.83 -6.60 26.00
N VAL A 1001 -37.65 -5.90 25.23
CA VAL A 1001 -37.27 -5.42 23.89
C VAL A 1001 -36.27 -4.25 23.96
N CYS A 1002 -36.40 -3.37 24.96
CA CYS A 1002 -35.41 -2.34 25.25
C CYS A 1002 -34.09 -2.97 25.70
N GLY A 1003 -34.13 -4.01 26.54
CA GLY A 1003 -32.93 -4.75 26.95
C GLY A 1003 -32.22 -5.43 25.77
N GLN A 1004 -32.96 -5.99 24.82
CA GLN A 1004 -32.38 -6.53 23.57
C GLN A 1004 -31.74 -5.42 22.72
N ALA A 1005 -32.43 -4.30 22.52
CA ALA A 1005 -31.89 -3.15 21.78
C ALA A 1005 -30.60 -2.60 22.42
N GLN A 1006 -30.60 -2.41 23.75
CA GLN A 1006 -29.42 -1.96 24.50
C GLN A 1006 -28.26 -2.94 24.41
N ARG A 1007 -28.47 -4.23 24.13
CA ARG A 1007 -27.38 -5.19 23.91
C ARG A 1007 -26.77 -5.05 22.52
N SER A 1008 -27.53 -4.61 21.53
CA SER A 1008 -27.11 -4.60 20.12
C SER A 1008 -26.14 -3.47 19.74
N PHE A 1009 -25.95 -2.47 20.61
CA PHE A 1009 -25.13 -1.28 20.32
C PHE A 1009 -23.70 -1.57 19.83
N HIS A 1010 -23.12 -2.70 20.26
CA HIS A 1010 -21.74 -3.03 19.97
C HIS A 1010 -21.51 -3.50 18.53
N TRP A 1011 -22.57 -3.92 17.83
CA TRP A 1011 -22.47 -4.44 16.46
C TRP A 1011 -21.98 -3.40 15.47
N LYS A 1012 -22.29 -2.11 15.66
CA LYS A 1012 -21.73 -1.00 14.86
C LYS A 1012 -20.20 -1.03 14.80
N HIS A 1013 -19.55 -1.34 15.92
CA HIS A 1013 -18.08 -1.37 16.00
C HIS A 1013 -17.49 -2.73 15.65
N ARG A 1014 -18.34 -3.70 15.28
CA ARG A 1014 -17.98 -5.10 15.02
C ARG A 1014 -18.78 -5.68 13.84
N VAL A 1015 -18.96 -4.87 12.81
CA VAL A 1015 -19.78 -5.19 11.63
C VAL A 1015 -19.23 -6.41 10.89
N GLU A 1016 -17.92 -6.60 10.87
CA GLU A 1016 -17.29 -7.81 10.32
C GLU A 1016 -17.77 -9.08 11.03
N ASN A 1017 -17.93 -9.02 12.36
CA ASN A 1017 -18.47 -10.13 13.15
C ASN A 1017 -19.96 -10.33 12.88
N LEU A 1018 -20.71 -9.25 12.65
CA LEU A 1018 -22.13 -9.35 12.26
C LEU A 1018 -22.27 -10.06 10.90
N ILE A 1019 -21.44 -9.71 9.92
CA ILE A 1019 -21.38 -10.39 8.62
C ILE A 1019 -20.99 -11.86 8.78
N HIS A 1020 -19.99 -12.15 9.60
CA HIS A 1020 -19.59 -13.53 9.90
C HIS A 1020 -20.72 -14.34 10.55
N HIS A 1021 -21.44 -13.75 11.51
CA HIS A 1021 -22.61 -14.37 12.15
C HIS A 1021 -23.68 -14.76 11.12
N ILE A 1022 -24.04 -13.85 10.19
CA ILE A 1022 -24.99 -14.13 9.11
C ILE A 1022 -24.50 -15.30 8.25
N GLN A 1023 -23.21 -15.30 7.87
CA GLN A 1023 -22.61 -16.38 7.07
C GLN A 1023 -22.66 -17.74 7.79
N GLU A 1024 -22.30 -17.80 9.07
CA GLU A 1024 -22.32 -19.03 9.85
C GLU A 1024 -23.75 -19.57 10.01
N ARG A 1025 -24.70 -18.70 10.31
CA ARG A 1025 -26.11 -19.07 10.50
C ARG A 1025 -26.73 -19.63 9.22
N GLU A 1026 -26.39 -19.08 8.06
CA GLU A 1026 -26.81 -19.63 6.77
C GLU A 1026 -26.13 -20.98 6.48
N ASN A 1027 -24.80 -21.05 6.65
CA ASN A 1027 -24.06 -22.29 6.40
C ASN A 1027 -24.57 -23.46 7.26
N GLN A 1028 -24.94 -23.20 8.52
CA GLN A 1028 -25.54 -24.22 9.39
C GLN A 1028 -26.89 -24.73 8.86
N ARG A 1029 -27.71 -23.89 8.21
CA ARG A 1029 -28.96 -24.34 7.57
C ARG A 1029 -28.66 -25.14 6.30
N ILE A 1030 -27.72 -24.69 5.47
CA ILE A 1030 -27.27 -25.40 4.25
C ILE A 1030 -26.77 -26.81 4.60
N ILE A 1031 -25.89 -26.95 5.60
CA ILE A 1031 -25.36 -28.25 6.05
C ILE A 1031 -26.48 -29.18 6.52
N LYS A 1032 -27.53 -28.63 7.13
CA LYS A 1032 -28.70 -29.38 7.61
C LYS A 1032 -29.81 -29.56 6.56
N ASN A 1033 -29.56 -29.18 5.30
CA ASN A 1033 -30.57 -29.16 4.22
C ASN A 1033 -31.87 -28.45 4.62
N LYS A 1034 -31.79 -27.36 5.38
CA LYS A 1034 -32.93 -26.53 5.77
C LYS A 1034 -33.09 -25.33 4.82
N PRO A 1035 -34.30 -24.74 4.70
CA PRO A 1035 -34.52 -23.54 3.91
C PRO A 1035 -33.61 -22.38 4.35
N SER A 1036 -33.21 -21.53 3.41
CA SER A 1036 -32.37 -20.36 3.67
C SER A 1036 -32.98 -19.44 4.73
N ARG A 1037 -32.12 -18.70 5.45
CA ARG A 1037 -32.55 -17.59 6.32
C ARG A 1037 -32.69 -16.28 5.58
N PHE A 1038 -32.19 -16.18 4.34
CA PHE A 1038 -32.41 -15.01 3.51
C PHE A 1038 -33.87 -14.96 3.03
N CYS A 1039 -34.62 -13.98 3.52
CA CYS A 1039 -35.93 -13.62 2.97
C CYS A 1039 -35.75 -12.84 1.66
N LYS A 1040 -34.72 -11.97 1.62
CA LYS A 1040 -34.30 -11.20 0.43
C LYS A 1040 -32.77 -11.20 0.33
N GLY A 1041 -32.24 -11.28 -0.90
CA GLY A 1041 -30.81 -11.32 -1.18
C GLY A 1041 -30.16 -12.68 -0.91
N GLY A 1042 -28.84 -12.72 -0.79
CA GLY A 1042 -28.11 -13.94 -0.45
C GLY A 1042 -26.60 -13.72 -0.27
N ASN A 1043 -25.83 -14.81 -0.46
CA ASN A 1043 -24.39 -14.80 -0.26
C ASN A 1043 -23.63 -13.84 -1.20
N VAL A 1044 -24.18 -13.54 -2.38
CA VAL A 1044 -23.55 -12.61 -3.34
C VAL A 1044 -23.62 -11.18 -2.81
N GLU A 1045 -24.80 -10.72 -2.39
CA GLU A 1045 -24.99 -9.40 -1.79
C GLU A 1045 -24.19 -9.27 -0.49
N LEU A 1046 -24.15 -10.33 0.33
CA LEU A 1046 -23.40 -10.33 1.59
C LEU A 1046 -21.89 -10.22 1.34
N PHE A 1047 -21.38 -10.81 0.27
CA PHE A 1047 -19.99 -10.67 -0.14
C PHE A 1047 -19.67 -9.26 -0.64
N ILE A 1048 -20.59 -8.60 -1.36
CA ILE A 1048 -20.46 -7.18 -1.75
C ILE A 1048 -20.35 -6.30 -0.50
N ILE A 1049 -21.27 -6.46 0.46
CA ILE A 1049 -21.27 -5.72 1.73
C ILE A 1049 -19.97 -5.96 2.50
N LYS A 1050 -19.50 -7.21 2.57
CA LYS A 1050 -18.21 -7.55 3.18
C LYS A 1050 -17.07 -6.77 2.56
N LYS A 1051 -16.95 -6.74 1.23
CA LYS A 1051 -15.91 -5.96 0.54
C LYS A 1051 -16.06 -4.45 0.80
N MET A 1052 -17.29 -3.93 0.84
CA MET A 1052 -17.55 -2.52 1.16
C MET A 1052 -17.02 -2.16 2.54
N VAL A 1053 -17.39 -2.92 3.58
CA VAL A 1053 -16.95 -2.70 4.96
C VAL A 1053 -15.43 -2.82 5.08
N GLU A 1054 -14.84 -3.89 4.52
CA GLU A 1054 -13.38 -4.11 4.54
C GLU A 1054 -12.60 -3.00 3.82
N SER A 1055 -13.21 -2.29 2.86
CA SER A 1055 -12.52 -1.23 2.09
C SER A 1055 -12.27 0.06 2.86
N GLY A 1056 -13.00 0.26 3.98
CA GLY A 1056 -12.97 1.50 4.76
C GLY A 1056 -13.45 2.74 3.98
N MET A 1057 -14.16 2.56 2.84
CA MET A 1057 -14.65 3.67 2.01
C MET A 1057 -16.12 4.02 2.26
N CYS A 1058 -16.85 3.14 2.96
CA CYS A 1058 -18.24 3.36 3.31
C CYS A 1058 -18.38 3.74 4.79
N ASN A 1059 -19.29 4.67 5.07
CA ASN A 1059 -19.78 4.92 6.42
C ASN A 1059 -20.79 3.84 6.80
N VAL A 1060 -20.57 3.17 7.93
CA VAL A 1060 -21.49 2.16 8.44
C VAL A 1060 -22.46 2.79 9.42
N ILE A 1061 -23.75 2.73 9.10
CA ILE A 1061 -24.82 3.18 9.97
C ILE A 1061 -25.52 1.95 10.54
N CYS A 1062 -25.69 1.91 11.85
CA CYS A 1062 -26.41 0.87 12.55
C CYS A 1062 -27.66 1.51 13.19
N ASN A 1063 -28.83 1.08 12.74
CA ASN A 1063 -30.10 1.46 13.34
C ASN A 1063 -30.61 0.25 14.12
N ILE A 1064 -31.03 0.49 15.36
CA ILE A 1064 -31.62 -0.53 16.21
C ILE A 1064 -33.08 -0.14 16.39
N GLN A 1065 -33.97 -1.01 15.95
CA GLN A 1065 -35.42 -0.79 16.05
C GLN A 1065 -36.03 -1.74 17.07
N ILE A 1066 -36.98 -1.24 17.85
CA ILE A 1066 -37.88 -2.09 18.61
C ILE A 1066 -39.26 -2.11 17.97
N VAL A 1067 -39.86 -3.29 17.89
CA VAL A 1067 -41.20 -3.51 17.36
C VAL A 1067 -42.03 -4.13 18.48
N GLN A 1068 -42.90 -3.33 19.08
CA GLN A 1068 -43.73 -3.74 20.20
C GLN A 1068 -45.20 -3.32 19.99
N PRO A 1069 -46.00 -4.13 19.25
CA PRO A 1069 -47.40 -3.84 18.99
C PRO A 1069 -48.27 -3.84 20.25
N GLY A 1070 -47.82 -4.43 21.36
CA GLY A 1070 -48.53 -4.39 22.64
C GLY A 1070 -48.64 -3.01 23.27
N VAL A 1071 -47.87 -2.02 22.83
CA VAL A 1071 -47.91 -0.64 23.31
C VAL A 1071 -48.68 0.23 22.31
N SER A 1072 -49.53 1.14 22.79
CA SER A 1072 -50.26 2.10 21.95
C SER A 1072 -49.69 3.51 22.15
N LYS A 1073 -49.42 4.20 21.04
CA LYS A 1073 -48.90 5.59 21.06
C LYS A 1073 -49.89 6.53 21.73
N SER A 1074 -51.20 6.37 21.47
CA SER A 1074 -52.25 7.16 22.11
C SER A 1074 -52.31 7.04 23.64
N ARG A 1075 -51.75 5.97 24.23
CA ARG A 1075 -51.79 5.67 25.67
C ARG A 1075 -50.42 5.68 26.35
N ILE A 1076 -49.35 6.07 25.64
CA ILE A 1076 -47.98 5.96 26.15
C ILE A 1076 -47.77 6.82 27.40
N THR A 1077 -47.16 6.25 28.45
CA THR A 1077 -46.93 6.96 29.71
C THR A 1077 -45.56 7.63 29.79
N SER A 1078 -45.40 8.56 30.73
CA SER A 1078 -44.11 9.21 31.01
C SER A 1078 -43.03 8.21 31.44
N GLU A 1079 -43.39 7.14 32.14
CA GLU A 1079 -42.43 6.09 32.55
C GLU A 1079 -41.92 5.28 31.36
N GLN A 1080 -42.81 4.94 30.42
CA GLN A 1080 -42.42 4.28 29.17
C GLN A 1080 -41.50 5.17 28.34
N LEU A 1081 -41.80 6.48 28.24
CA LEU A 1081 -40.95 7.43 27.54
C LEU A 1081 -39.58 7.59 28.21
N LYS A 1082 -39.49 7.54 29.55
CA LYS A 1082 -38.20 7.55 30.26
C LYS A 1082 -37.36 6.29 29.95
N LEU A 1083 -37.97 5.11 29.92
CA LEU A 1083 -37.28 3.86 29.57
C LEU A 1083 -36.76 3.87 28.12
N LEU A 1084 -37.58 4.34 27.19
CA LEU A 1084 -37.18 4.53 25.79
C LEU A 1084 -36.06 5.57 25.67
N GLY A 1085 -36.12 6.63 26.46
CA GLY A 1085 -35.11 7.69 26.49
C GLY A 1085 -33.76 7.21 27.01
N ALA A 1086 -33.77 6.34 28.03
CA ALA A 1086 -32.55 5.69 28.53
C ALA A 1086 -31.87 4.86 27.44
N THR A 1087 -32.68 4.10 26.69
CA THR A 1087 -32.22 3.26 25.59
C THR A 1087 -31.67 4.10 24.44
N ASP A 1088 -32.40 5.14 24.03
CA ASP A 1088 -31.98 6.09 23.00
C ASP A 1088 -30.64 6.75 23.34
N MET A 1089 -30.47 7.20 24.59
CA MET A 1089 -29.24 7.85 25.05
C MET A 1089 -28.04 6.91 24.96
N LEU A 1090 -28.16 5.67 25.44
CA LEU A 1090 -27.09 4.66 25.32
C LEU A 1090 -26.71 4.42 23.85
N LEU A 1091 -27.71 4.20 23.00
CA LEU A 1091 -27.51 3.87 21.60
C LEU A 1091 -26.89 5.06 20.85
N LYS A 1092 -27.37 6.28 21.08
CA LYS A 1092 -26.84 7.50 20.49
C LYS A 1092 -25.39 7.77 20.93
N ASN A 1093 -25.08 7.62 22.21
CA ASN A 1093 -23.72 7.82 22.75
C ASN A 1093 -22.72 6.81 22.19
N THR A 1094 -23.20 5.66 21.74
CA THR A 1094 -22.40 4.61 21.07
C THR A 1094 -22.54 4.64 19.55
N GLY A 1095 -23.16 5.70 19.01
CA GLY A 1095 -23.23 5.98 17.58
C GLY A 1095 -24.24 5.17 16.79
N ASN A 1096 -25.19 4.52 17.46
CA ASN A 1096 -26.33 3.82 16.88
C ASN A 1096 -27.55 4.73 16.86
N ASN A 1097 -28.43 4.55 15.89
CA ASN A 1097 -29.74 5.20 15.89
C ASN A 1097 -30.78 4.29 16.55
N PHE A 1098 -31.77 4.89 17.21
CA PHE A 1098 -32.86 4.16 17.86
C PHE A 1098 -34.22 4.61 17.34
N ASN A 1099 -34.99 3.64 16.86
CA ASN A 1099 -36.37 3.84 16.37
C ASN A 1099 -37.34 2.92 17.12
N VAL A 1100 -38.57 3.38 17.26
CA VAL A 1100 -39.61 2.70 18.04
C VAL A 1100 -40.85 2.55 17.17
N ILE A 1101 -41.27 1.30 16.94
CA ILE A 1101 -42.47 0.95 16.19
C ILE A 1101 -43.48 0.31 17.16
N ILE A 1102 -44.65 0.91 17.30
CA ILE A 1102 -45.71 0.45 18.21
C ILE A 1102 -47.09 0.53 17.53
N SER A 1103 -48.16 0.16 18.24
CA SER A 1103 -49.53 0.38 17.74
C SER A 1103 -49.91 1.87 17.81
N GLU A 1104 -50.83 2.29 16.94
CA GLU A 1104 -51.47 3.61 17.01
C GLU A 1104 -52.06 3.94 18.39
#